data_AF-A0A977L885-F1
#
_entry.id   AF-A0A977L885-F1
#
_cell.length_a   1.000
_cell.length_b   1.000
_cell.length_c   1.000
_cell.angle_alpha   90.00
_cell.angle_beta   90.00
_cell.angle_gamma   90.00
#
_symmetry.space_group_name_H-M   'P 1'
#
loop_
_entity.id
_entity.type
_entity.pdbx_description
1 polymer ?
#
loop_
_entity_poly.entity_id
_entity_poly.type
_entity_poly.pdbx_seq_one_letter_code
_entity_poly.pdbx_strand_id
1 'polypeptide(L)'
;MTIRLFFLVLIIPIVGNSQNVISGTVVDKTTGTPIELVTIGVVKKGIGTNTNSDGRFRLIFNELDKNDTIRFSMIGYESVFVPVLNFIDKQEVRLDPKTYSLDEVTVRAKKLVPNDIIKKVIENRTRNYDNKPFKLEAYYRDLRNVNGKYDHLIEVALNAYGKGIDNYHQTIELLDTRKIDLIRFAHEENLLNQILRLDYIANNEGFIKLSDFKKSNYKFEDIRLENGKNVYVITSGVFPERKYTFYINEEDYAITRIEMEDWYAERGKLYTGPIDKTHQFRLRRFKVINIYKRFEEKYYPDYLSALWDYDKYNTATKSIYENSSWLRELRVNQIVARNTTKPDPSKLMTKFGAAIDDQMTQYNPDFWKNFNVVPLTTQIIADLEREGAIEEQFIRNGNKARKKKSFKCDKDLSPTEKIICLIENYQNQYDIPGAQLAVSVNGKLEISKAFGYSDLDKKIKATNETPFRIASVSKTLTSVAALKLMEDGKLNLNEAVQTYVPSFPQKKWNINSLELLGNTSGIRHYTDNEDFYRDKQYKSVTESIETFRDDSLLFEPGTSFYYSSYGFNLLGAVIEGASGMNYLDYLQSNIIVPSQMKYTYGARANKKIENESEYYFLKDIQRVKSPEDNLSYKWPSGGIVSTAEDLIKFGTALLNGDILKKETFQLLLTTQTTKTNESTGYSLGWFVDTDSEGEIMIHHSGTAPSYSSHLLIYPKKNIVISYLANTGTDTYFDKDLADQIIEIIESR
;
A
#
# COMPACT_ATOMS: atom_id res chain seq x y z
N MET A 1 -8.41 55.69 67.85
CA MET A 1 -6.99 55.85 67.47
C MET A 1 -6.21 54.64 67.98
N THR A 2 -6.13 53.56 67.21
CA THR A 2 -5.00 52.59 67.25
C THR A 2 -5.05 51.76 65.96
N ILE A 3 -4.00 51.90 65.17
CA ILE A 3 -3.82 51.36 63.82
C ILE A 3 -3.46 49.87 63.91
N ARG A 4 -4.21 49.00 63.23
CA ARG A 4 -3.80 47.61 62.97
C ARG A 4 -3.11 47.55 61.61
N LEU A 5 -1.81 47.29 61.63
CA LEU A 5 -0.99 46.95 60.46
C LEU A 5 -1.53 45.65 59.84
N PHE A 6 -2.04 45.71 58.62
CA PHE A 6 -2.21 44.54 57.76
C PHE A 6 -0.90 44.35 56.99
N PHE A 7 -0.17 43.27 57.27
CA PHE A 7 0.90 42.80 56.39
C PHE A 7 0.25 42.28 55.10
N LEU A 8 0.36 43.05 54.03
CA LEU A 8 0.04 42.61 52.68
C LEU A 8 1.18 41.69 52.22
N VAL A 9 0.99 40.36 52.34
CA VAL A 9 1.85 39.41 51.64
C VAL A 9 1.49 39.46 50.17
N LEU A 10 2.22 40.29 49.44
CA LEU A 10 2.22 40.33 47.98
C LEU A 10 2.83 39.01 47.51
N ILE A 11 1.98 38.04 47.20
CA ILE A 11 2.38 36.86 46.42
C ILE A 11 2.66 37.37 45.01
N ILE A 12 3.91 37.75 44.76
CA ILE A 12 4.42 37.91 43.40
C ILE A 12 4.33 36.52 42.77
N PRO A 13 3.56 36.32 41.68
CA PRO A 13 3.63 35.06 40.97
C PRO A 13 5.05 34.97 40.40
N ILE A 14 5.82 34.01 40.89
CA ILE A 14 7.06 33.59 40.25
C ILE A 14 6.65 33.10 38.86
N VAL A 15 6.84 33.95 37.86
CA VAL A 15 6.78 33.57 36.44
C VAL A 15 7.96 32.64 36.22
N GLY A 16 7.69 31.33 36.26
CA GLY A 16 8.72 30.30 36.24
C GLY A 16 8.20 28.95 35.76
N ASN A 17 7.63 28.93 34.55
CA ASN A 17 7.75 27.92 33.49
C ASN A 17 6.55 28.02 32.57
N SER A 18 6.82 28.20 31.28
CA SER A 18 5.85 28.01 30.21
C SER A 18 5.36 26.56 30.26
N GLN A 19 4.14 26.31 30.76
CA GLN A 19 3.51 25.02 30.55
C GLN A 19 3.21 24.91 29.06
N ASN A 20 4.15 24.32 28.32
CA ASN A 20 4.01 23.96 26.91
C ASN A 20 3.24 22.65 26.74
N VAL A 21 2.63 22.14 27.82
CA VAL A 21 1.93 20.86 27.89
C VAL A 21 0.66 21.05 28.71
N ILE A 22 -0.44 20.58 28.16
CA ILE A 22 -1.74 20.49 28.78
C ILE A 22 -2.18 19.03 28.70
N SER A 23 -2.41 18.41 29.85
CA SER A 23 -2.92 17.05 29.95
C SER A 23 -4.14 16.98 30.86
N GLY A 24 -4.93 15.93 30.74
CA GLY A 24 -6.15 15.78 31.55
C GLY A 24 -6.97 14.55 31.19
N THR A 25 -8.15 14.48 31.80
CA THR A 25 -9.18 13.48 31.52
C THR A 25 -10.45 14.17 31.04
N VAL A 26 -11.18 13.54 30.12
CA VAL A 26 -12.51 13.99 29.72
C VAL A 26 -13.53 12.93 30.11
N VAL A 27 -14.56 13.35 30.84
CA VAL A 27 -15.62 12.48 31.34
C VAL A 27 -16.99 13.03 31.00
N ASP A 28 -17.97 12.14 30.90
CA ASP A 28 -19.39 12.49 30.87
C ASP A 28 -19.76 13.10 32.21
N LYS A 29 -20.34 14.30 32.20
CA LYS A 29 -20.67 15.04 33.41
C LYS A 29 -21.75 14.34 34.26
N THR A 30 -22.65 13.60 33.62
CA THR A 30 -23.78 12.93 34.26
C THR A 30 -23.35 11.60 34.87
N THR A 31 -22.62 10.78 34.12
CA THR A 31 -22.26 9.42 34.55
C THR A 31 -20.87 9.35 35.19
N GLY A 32 -20.02 10.35 34.97
CA GLY A 32 -18.60 10.33 35.34
C GLY A 32 -17.75 9.37 34.49
N THR A 33 -18.33 8.73 33.46
CA THR A 33 -17.61 7.76 32.64
C THR A 33 -16.65 8.46 31.68
N PRO A 34 -15.44 7.94 31.47
CA PRO A 34 -14.52 8.50 30.49
C PRO A 34 -15.10 8.52 29.07
N ILE A 35 -14.81 9.58 28.31
CA ILE A 35 -15.25 9.72 26.93
C ILE A 35 -14.07 9.53 25.99
N GLU A 36 -14.15 8.52 25.13
CA GLU A 36 -13.16 8.24 24.09
C GLU A 36 -13.35 9.14 22.86
N LEU A 37 -12.26 9.43 22.14
CA LEU A 37 -12.24 10.17 20.87
C LEU A 37 -12.77 11.62 20.94
N VAL A 38 -12.82 12.25 22.12
CA VAL A 38 -13.10 13.69 22.22
C VAL A 38 -12.01 14.44 21.48
N THR A 39 -12.37 15.20 20.44
CA THR A 39 -11.43 16.05 19.70
C THR A 39 -11.09 17.28 20.54
N ILE A 40 -9.80 17.49 20.76
CA ILE A 40 -9.25 18.59 21.55
C ILE A 40 -8.37 19.41 20.62
N GLY A 41 -8.72 20.66 20.39
CA GLY A 41 -7.99 21.50 19.44
C GLY A 41 -7.86 22.93 19.91
N VAL A 42 -6.76 23.56 19.53
CA VAL A 42 -6.60 25.00 19.74
C VAL A 42 -7.39 25.72 18.65
N VAL A 43 -8.25 26.65 19.03
CA VAL A 43 -9.10 27.38 18.08
C VAL A 43 -8.21 28.15 17.09
N LYS A 44 -8.46 27.98 15.79
CA LYS A 44 -7.74 28.60 14.65
C LYS A 44 -6.27 28.23 14.46
N LYS A 45 -5.65 27.51 15.39
CA LYS A 45 -4.30 26.92 15.21
C LYS A 45 -4.52 25.46 14.87
N GLY A 46 -4.00 24.96 13.75
CA GLY A 46 -4.21 23.58 13.28
C GLY A 46 -3.67 22.47 14.19
N ILE A 47 -3.49 22.75 15.49
CA ILE A 47 -2.92 21.94 16.55
C ILE A 47 -4.04 21.23 17.31
N GLY A 48 -3.90 19.94 17.59
CA GLY A 48 -4.88 19.19 18.37
C GLY A 48 -4.43 17.79 18.80
N THR A 49 -5.31 17.12 19.55
CA THR A 49 -5.18 15.74 20.06
C THR A 49 -6.58 15.18 20.32
N ASN A 50 -6.69 13.92 20.74
CA ASN A 50 -7.96 13.33 21.15
C ASN A 50 -7.78 12.50 22.44
N THR A 51 -8.89 12.13 23.08
CA THR A 51 -8.86 11.24 24.25
C THR A 51 -8.73 9.77 23.86
N ASN A 52 -8.05 8.99 24.71
CA ASN A 52 -8.10 7.52 24.67
C ASN A 52 -9.35 6.98 25.38
N SER A 53 -9.49 5.67 25.49
CA SER A 53 -10.65 5.01 26.13
C SER A 53 -10.73 5.21 27.64
N ASP A 54 -9.64 5.62 28.30
CA ASP A 54 -9.64 6.10 29.69
C ASP A 54 -10.00 7.60 29.78
N GLY A 55 -10.42 8.23 28.67
CA GLY A 55 -10.70 9.66 28.57
C GLY A 55 -9.46 10.54 28.66
N ARG A 56 -8.24 9.98 28.71
CA ARG A 56 -7.00 10.74 28.91
C ARG A 56 -6.51 11.35 27.62
N PHE A 57 -6.00 12.57 27.72
CA PHE A 57 -5.37 13.28 26.61
C PHE A 57 -4.10 14.01 27.04
N ARG A 58 -3.30 14.37 26.05
CA ARG A 58 -2.11 15.20 26.20
C ARG A 58 -1.93 16.06 24.95
N LEU A 59 -1.68 17.35 25.16
CA LEU A 59 -1.46 18.35 24.12
C LEU A 59 -0.25 19.21 24.48
N ILE A 60 0.78 19.12 23.67
CA ILE A 60 2.04 19.86 23.70
C ILE A 60 1.97 20.93 22.62
N PHE A 61 2.52 22.11 22.89
CA PHE A 61 2.52 23.23 21.97
C PHE A 61 3.74 24.11 22.17
N ASN A 62 4.29 24.61 21.06
CA ASN A 62 5.51 25.42 21.08
C ASN A 62 5.23 26.91 21.31
N GLU A 63 4.11 27.42 20.78
CA GLU A 63 3.73 28.84 20.84
C GLU A 63 2.20 28.99 21.00
N LEU A 64 1.70 28.82 22.23
CA LEU A 64 0.35 29.29 22.58
C LEU A 64 0.43 30.63 23.28
N ASP A 65 -0.40 31.56 22.81
CA ASP A 65 -0.71 32.76 23.56
C ASP A 65 -1.57 32.34 24.76
N LYS A 66 -1.40 32.99 25.90
CA LYS A 66 -2.25 32.77 27.08
C LYS A 66 -3.73 33.00 26.78
N ASN A 67 -4.03 33.79 25.75
CA ASN A 67 -5.39 34.09 25.27
C ASN A 67 -5.94 33.07 24.27
N ASP A 68 -5.14 32.10 23.81
CA ASP A 68 -5.66 31.03 22.97
C ASP A 68 -6.71 30.21 23.72
N THR A 69 -7.65 29.62 22.98
CA THR A 69 -8.75 28.83 23.54
C THR A 69 -8.66 27.39 23.07
N ILE A 70 -8.77 26.45 24.00
CA ILE A 70 -8.84 25.01 23.73
C ILE A 70 -10.30 24.63 23.66
N ARG A 71 -10.67 23.94 22.58
CA ARG A 71 -12.01 23.39 22.37
C ARG A 71 -11.99 21.88 22.57
N PHE A 72 -12.91 21.39 23.39
CA PHE A 72 -13.25 19.98 23.55
C PHE A 72 -14.57 19.73 22.83
N SER A 73 -14.62 18.78 21.89
CA SER A 73 -15.83 18.49 21.14
C SER A 73 -15.97 17.01 20.83
N MET A 74 -17.20 16.51 20.93
CA MET A 74 -17.58 15.14 20.59
C MET A 74 -19.05 15.10 20.19
N ILE A 75 -19.42 14.26 19.22
CA ILE A 75 -20.81 14.07 18.82
C ILE A 75 -21.63 13.59 20.02
N GLY A 76 -22.79 14.21 20.25
CA GLY A 76 -23.69 13.91 21.38
C GLY A 76 -23.40 14.68 22.67
N TYR A 77 -22.38 15.54 22.67
CA TYR A 77 -21.99 16.36 23.81
C TYR A 77 -21.94 17.84 23.46
N GLU A 78 -22.14 18.69 24.45
CA GLU A 78 -21.95 20.13 24.32
C GLU A 78 -20.44 20.48 24.30
N SER A 79 -20.01 21.28 23.32
CA SER A 79 -18.59 21.65 23.20
C SER A 79 -18.16 22.57 24.34
N VAL A 80 -17.03 22.26 24.97
CA VAL A 80 -16.44 23.07 26.04
C VAL A 80 -15.25 23.86 25.53
N PHE A 81 -15.14 25.12 25.94
CA PHE A 81 -14.07 26.04 25.55
C PHE A 81 -13.33 26.51 26.81
N VAL A 82 -12.02 26.25 26.87
CA VAL A 82 -11.18 26.58 28.02
C VAL A 82 -10.03 27.47 27.55
N PRO A 83 -9.90 28.72 28.04
CA PRO A 83 -8.72 29.54 27.78
C PRO A 83 -7.46 28.87 28.30
N VAL A 84 -6.36 28.94 27.54
CA VAL A 84 -5.07 28.32 27.92
C VAL A 84 -4.60 28.80 29.31
N LEU A 85 -4.77 30.09 29.62
CA LEU A 85 -4.44 30.65 30.94
C LEU A 85 -5.19 29.98 32.12
N ASN A 86 -6.39 29.44 31.86
CA ASN A 86 -7.26 28.85 32.87
C ASN A 86 -7.13 27.33 32.93
N PHE A 87 -6.30 26.73 32.07
CA PHE A 87 -6.13 25.29 32.03
C PHE A 87 -5.15 24.84 33.12
N ILE A 88 -5.58 23.90 33.97
CA ILE A 88 -4.73 23.31 35.00
C ILE A 88 -4.23 21.96 34.48
N ASP A 89 -2.92 21.73 34.45
CA ASP A 89 -2.40 20.42 34.05
C ASP A 89 -2.99 19.29 34.91
N LYS A 90 -3.38 18.19 34.25
CA LYS A 90 -4.13 17.05 34.81
C LYS A 90 -5.55 17.35 35.27
N GLN A 91 -6.18 18.39 34.71
CA GLN A 91 -7.58 18.71 34.97
C GLN A 91 -8.53 17.66 34.39
N GLU A 92 -9.60 17.37 35.13
CA GLU A 92 -10.79 16.67 34.62
C GLU A 92 -11.73 17.68 33.95
N VAL A 93 -11.98 17.47 32.65
CA VAL A 93 -12.92 18.25 31.84
C VAL A 93 -14.21 17.45 31.70
N ARG A 94 -15.34 18.06 32.07
CA ARG A 94 -16.64 17.40 32.04
C ARG A 94 -17.44 17.90 30.85
N LEU A 95 -17.90 16.99 30.00
CA LEU A 95 -18.80 17.32 28.89
C LEU A 95 -20.24 17.00 29.28
N ASP A 96 -21.13 17.96 29.09
CA ASP A 96 -22.57 17.77 29.26
C ASP A 96 -23.12 16.94 28.08
N PRO A 97 -23.73 15.77 28.31
CA PRO A 97 -24.49 15.08 27.27
C PRO A 97 -25.60 16.00 26.79
N LYS A 98 -25.69 16.18 25.48
CA LYS A 98 -26.72 17.03 24.90
C LYS A 98 -27.71 16.19 24.12
N THR A 99 -28.77 15.79 24.81
CA THR A 99 -29.94 15.15 24.20
C THR A 99 -30.80 16.24 23.58
N TYR A 100 -30.94 16.22 22.26
CA TYR A 100 -31.91 17.06 21.57
C TYR A 100 -33.20 16.24 21.41
N SER A 101 -34.27 16.64 22.08
CA SER A 101 -35.61 16.22 21.67
C SER A 101 -35.84 16.82 20.29
N LEU A 102 -35.94 15.98 19.27
CA LEU A 102 -36.40 16.44 17.96
C LEU A 102 -37.86 16.87 18.15
N ASP A 103 -38.14 18.17 18.00
CA ASP A 103 -39.51 18.61 17.74
C ASP A 103 -40.05 17.81 16.54
N GLU A 104 -41.34 17.50 16.55
CA GLU A 104 -42.01 16.79 15.45
C GLU A 104 -41.51 17.34 14.11
N VAL A 105 -40.73 16.53 13.41
CA VAL A 105 -40.29 16.86 12.06
C VAL A 105 -41.52 16.70 11.19
N THR A 106 -42.31 17.77 11.05
CA THR A 106 -43.21 17.88 9.91
C THR A 106 -42.29 17.89 8.69
N VAL A 107 -42.17 16.75 8.00
CA VAL A 107 -41.43 16.62 6.74
C VAL A 107 -42.11 17.51 5.71
N ARG A 108 -41.79 18.81 5.73
CA ARG A 108 -42.04 19.70 4.59
C ARG A 108 -40.94 19.38 3.60
N ALA A 109 -41.27 18.53 2.64
CA ALA A 109 -40.39 18.08 1.58
C ALA A 109 -39.49 19.20 1.04
N LYS A 110 -38.23 19.22 1.48
CA LYS A 110 -37.11 19.29 0.55
C LYS A 110 -36.56 17.89 0.42
N LYS A 111 -37.14 17.15 -0.55
CA LYS A 111 -36.66 15.90 -1.14
C LYS A 111 -35.13 15.94 -1.30
N LEU A 112 -34.39 15.39 -0.35
CA LEU A 112 -33.05 14.86 -0.62
C LEU A 112 -33.09 13.44 -0.08
N VAL A 113 -33.24 12.47 -0.99
CA VAL A 113 -33.07 11.07 -0.61
C VAL A 113 -31.58 10.82 -0.32
N PRO A 114 -31.20 9.81 0.48
CA PRO A 114 -29.79 9.53 0.79
C PRO A 114 -28.87 9.53 -0.44
N ASN A 115 -29.35 9.04 -1.57
CA ASN A 115 -28.64 9.07 -2.85
C ASN A 115 -28.29 10.50 -3.32
N ASP A 116 -29.18 11.47 -3.12
CA ASP A 116 -28.93 12.88 -3.48
C ASP A 116 -27.89 13.51 -2.57
N ILE A 117 -27.90 13.16 -1.28
CA ILE A 117 -26.91 13.64 -0.30
C ILE A 117 -25.53 13.09 -0.70
N ILE A 118 -25.43 11.80 -0.99
CA ILE A 118 -24.19 11.17 -1.47
C ILE A 118 -23.75 11.75 -2.81
N LYS A 119 -24.68 12.03 -3.74
CA LYS A 119 -24.36 12.70 -5.00
C LYS A 119 -23.71 14.08 -4.75
N LYS A 120 -24.24 14.86 -3.82
CA LYS A 120 -23.67 16.16 -3.44
C LYS A 120 -22.31 16.03 -2.76
N VAL A 121 -22.07 14.99 -1.96
CA VAL A 121 -20.74 14.68 -1.43
C VAL A 121 -19.74 14.52 -2.59
N ILE A 122 -20.10 13.75 -3.62
CA ILE A 122 -19.27 13.52 -4.80
C ILE A 122 -19.04 14.83 -5.57
N GLU A 123 -20.12 15.59 -5.84
CA GLU A 123 -20.06 16.87 -6.56
C GLU A 123 -19.22 17.93 -5.83
N ASN A 124 -19.27 17.97 -4.49
CA ASN A 124 -18.55 18.94 -3.68
C ASN A 124 -17.17 18.46 -3.20
N ARG A 125 -16.70 17.27 -3.61
CA ARG A 125 -15.44 16.69 -3.11
C ARG A 125 -14.25 17.64 -3.29
N THR A 126 -14.03 18.17 -4.49
CA THR A 126 -12.91 19.10 -4.77
C THR A 126 -13.09 20.46 -4.09
N ARG A 127 -14.32 20.83 -3.75
CA ARG A 127 -14.62 22.03 -2.95
C ARG A 127 -14.28 21.82 -1.48
N ASN A 128 -14.60 20.67 -0.91
CA ASN A 128 -14.46 20.41 0.53
C ASN A 128 -13.07 19.91 0.94
N TYR A 129 -12.39 19.18 0.06
CA TYR A 129 -11.06 18.63 0.33
C TYR A 129 -10.01 19.30 -0.54
N ASP A 130 -8.76 19.30 -0.08
CA ASP A 130 -7.68 19.99 -0.77
C ASP A 130 -7.07 19.14 -1.87
N ASN A 131 -6.91 19.71 -3.07
CA ASN A 131 -6.17 19.09 -4.17
C ASN A 131 -4.76 19.67 -4.32
N LYS A 132 -4.34 20.50 -3.36
CA LYS A 132 -2.98 21.05 -3.29
C LYS A 132 -2.13 20.29 -2.29
N PRO A 133 -0.80 20.37 -2.41
CA PRO A 133 0.09 19.76 -1.42
C PRO A 133 -0.10 20.32 -0.02
N PHE A 134 -0.11 19.44 0.98
CA PHE A 134 -0.18 19.80 2.40
C PHE A 134 0.74 18.87 3.21
N LYS A 135 1.09 19.28 4.44
CA LYS A 135 1.86 18.47 5.38
C LYS A 135 1.06 18.22 6.65
N LEU A 136 1.00 16.97 7.08
CA LEU A 136 0.45 16.54 8.36
C LEU A 136 1.60 16.13 9.27
N GLU A 137 1.79 16.83 10.39
CA GLU A 137 2.61 16.28 11.48
C GLU A 137 1.72 15.32 12.27
N ALA A 138 2.14 14.07 12.41
CA ALA A 138 1.31 13.01 12.93
C ALA A 138 2.13 11.98 13.73
N TYR A 139 1.43 11.12 14.47
CA TYR A 139 2.01 9.90 14.98
C TYR A 139 1.18 8.68 14.58
N TYR A 140 1.88 7.59 14.30
CA TYR A 140 1.29 6.27 14.08
C TYR A 140 1.52 5.40 15.31
N ARG A 141 0.53 4.56 15.62
CA ARG A 141 0.60 3.55 16.67
C ARG A 141 0.12 2.20 16.15
N ASP A 142 0.89 1.17 16.45
CA ASP A 142 0.56 -0.23 16.23
C ASP A 142 0.46 -0.96 17.58
N LEU A 143 -0.65 -1.62 17.83
CA LEU A 143 -0.94 -2.34 19.08
C LEU A 143 -1.45 -3.73 18.76
N ARG A 144 -0.85 -4.74 19.42
CA ARG A 144 -1.38 -6.10 19.42
C ARG A 144 -1.86 -6.48 20.80
N ASN A 145 -3.08 -7.01 20.86
CA ASN A 145 -3.62 -7.70 22.02
C ASN A 145 -3.69 -9.20 21.69
N VAL A 146 -3.13 -10.04 22.57
CA VAL A 146 -3.17 -11.50 22.48
C VAL A 146 -3.79 -12.04 23.75
N ASN A 147 -4.88 -12.78 23.63
CA ASN A 147 -5.64 -13.38 24.73
C ASN A 147 -5.98 -12.38 25.86
N GLY A 148 -6.35 -11.15 25.49
CA GLY A 148 -6.70 -10.09 26.42
C GLY A 148 -5.52 -9.28 26.96
N LYS A 149 -4.28 -9.57 26.53
CA LYS A 149 -3.07 -8.91 27.00
C LYS A 149 -2.31 -8.24 25.88
N TYR A 150 -1.88 -6.99 26.08
CA TYR A 150 -1.01 -6.33 25.13
C TYR A 150 0.42 -6.87 25.23
N ASP A 151 1.05 -7.13 24.08
CA ASP A 151 2.41 -7.65 23.99
C ASP A 151 3.28 -6.96 22.92
N HIS A 152 2.67 -6.05 22.17
CA HIS A 152 3.30 -5.31 21.08
C HIS A 152 2.87 -3.84 21.13
N LEU A 153 3.83 -2.95 20.96
CA LEU A 153 3.63 -1.53 20.74
C LEU A 153 4.69 -1.01 19.77
N ILE A 154 4.27 -0.40 18.66
CA ILE A 154 5.14 0.44 17.84
C ILE A 154 4.53 1.83 17.79
N GLU A 155 5.36 2.85 17.98
CA GLU A 155 4.96 4.24 17.73
C GLU A 155 5.97 4.93 16.84
N VAL A 156 5.45 5.72 15.90
CA VAL A 156 6.23 6.45 14.90
C VAL A 156 5.76 7.89 14.87
N ALA A 157 6.68 8.82 15.06
CA ALA A 157 6.46 10.23 14.80
C ALA A 157 6.86 10.54 13.36
N LEU A 158 6.02 11.27 12.63
CA LEU A 158 6.21 11.46 11.19
C LEU A 158 5.64 12.78 10.68
N ASN A 159 6.17 13.25 9.55
CA ASN A 159 5.47 14.20 8.67
C ASN A 159 4.95 13.43 7.45
N ALA A 160 3.65 13.52 7.16
CA ALA A 160 3.04 12.99 5.96
C ALA A 160 2.74 14.13 4.97
N TYR A 161 3.32 14.07 3.79
CA TYR A 161 3.16 15.06 2.73
C TYR A 161 2.15 14.55 1.71
N GLY A 162 0.93 15.08 1.74
CA GLY A 162 -0.10 14.77 0.75
C GLY A 162 0.08 15.59 -0.52
N LYS A 163 -0.11 14.98 -1.70
CA LYS A 163 -0.08 15.67 -3.01
C LYS A 163 -1.46 16.16 -3.48
N GLY A 164 -2.52 15.91 -2.71
CA GLY A 164 -3.91 16.26 -3.05
C GLY A 164 -4.81 15.02 -3.20
N ILE A 165 -6.13 15.24 -3.25
CA ILE A 165 -7.16 14.18 -3.34
C ILE A 165 -7.16 13.35 -4.63
N ASP A 166 -6.47 13.75 -5.71
CA ASP A 166 -6.42 12.99 -6.97
C ASP A 166 -5.04 12.38 -7.25
N ASN A 167 -4.07 12.55 -6.35
CA ASN A 167 -2.71 12.03 -6.47
C ASN A 167 -2.30 11.39 -5.14
N TYR A 168 -2.85 10.22 -4.85
CA TYR A 168 -2.67 9.55 -3.55
C TYR A 168 -1.33 8.83 -3.44
N HIS A 169 -0.25 9.61 -3.44
CA HIS A 169 1.07 9.18 -2.98
C HIS A 169 1.51 10.14 -1.88
N GLN A 170 1.34 9.70 -0.63
CA GLN A 170 1.88 10.43 0.50
C GLN A 170 3.35 10.09 0.67
N THR A 171 4.19 11.10 0.63
CA THR A 171 5.59 10.97 0.99
C THR A 171 5.70 11.12 2.50
N ILE A 172 6.41 10.22 3.18
CA ILE A 172 6.51 10.22 4.64
C ILE A 172 7.94 10.57 5.04
N GLU A 173 8.12 11.51 5.95
CA GLU A 173 9.39 11.76 6.66
C GLU A 173 9.26 11.17 8.06
N LEU A 174 10.17 10.27 8.45
CA LEU A 174 10.22 9.73 9.81
C LEU A 174 10.97 10.69 10.73
N LEU A 175 10.33 11.07 11.83
CA LEU A 175 10.92 11.94 12.84
C LEU A 175 11.60 11.12 13.94
N ASP A 176 10.88 10.13 14.49
CA ASP A 176 11.41 9.20 15.49
C ASP A 176 10.53 7.93 15.59
N THR A 177 11.05 6.85 16.17
CA THR A 177 10.34 5.58 16.38
C THR A 177 10.66 4.99 17.75
N ARG A 178 9.69 4.32 18.35
CA ARG A 178 9.88 3.54 19.59
C ARG A 178 9.05 2.28 19.57
N LYS A 179 9.59 1.19 20.12
CA LYS A 179 8.88 -0.10 20.14
C LYS A 179 9.08 -0.96 21.37
N ILE A 180 8.07 -1.75 21.65
CA ILE A 180 8.08 -2.89 22.55
C ILE A 180 7.58 -4.10 21.78
N ASP A 181 8.39 -5.16 21.77
CA ASP A 181 8.02 -6.44 21.21
C ASP A 181 8.44 -7.53 22.20
N LEU A 182 7.46 -8.04 22.95
CA LEU A 182 7.69 -8.99 24.04
C LEU A 182 7.85 -10.44 23.54
N ILE A 183 7.46 -10.72 22.29
CA ILE A 183 7.56 -12.05 21.68
C ILE A 183 8.13 -11.89 20.26
N ARG A 184 9.20 -12.63 19.93
CA ARG A 184 9.74 -12.71 18.56
C ARG A 184 8.77 -13.48 17.65
N PHE A 185 7.72 -12.83 17.20
CA PHE A 185 6.95 -13.25 16.04
C PHE A 185 7.42 -12.47 14.82
N ALA A 186 7.56 -13.16 13.70
CA ALA A 186 7.77 -12.54 12.41
C ALA A 186 6.62 -11.58 12.12
N HIS A 187 6.96 -10.31 11.90
CA HIS A 187 5.99 -9.25 11.70
C HIS A 187 5.21 -9.48 10.40
N GLU A 188 3.90 -9.67 10.53
CA GLU A 188 2.94 -9.42 9.46
C GLU A 188 2.94 -7.90 9.18
N GLU A 189 3.49 -7.50 8.03
CA GLU A 189 3.30 -6.20 7.37
C GLU A 189 2.96 -4.99 8.29
N ASN A 190 3.93 -4.52 9.10
CA ASN A 190 3.87 -3.25 9.85
C ASN A 190 3.99 -2.04 8.92
N LEU A 191 3.06 -1.94 7.99
CA LEU A 191 3.11 -1.05 6.86
C LEU A 191 2.36 0.25 7.17
N LEU A 192 3.11 1.30 7.49
CA LEU A 192 2.57 2.63 7.74
C LEU A 192 1.74 3.18 6.56
N ASN A 193 1.99 2.72 5.34
CA ASN A 193 1.19 3.11 4.18
C ASN A 193 -0.19 2.43 4.14
N GLN A 194 -0.41 1.28 4.81
CA GLN A 194 -1.72 0.63 4.82
C GLN A 194 -2.76 1.52 5.50
N ILE A 195 -2.43 2.13 6.64
CA ILE A 195 -3.38 3.02 7.35
C ILE A 195 -3.68 4.28 6.54
N LEU A 196 -2.67 4.80 5.83
CA LEU A 196 -2.82 5.95 4.95
C LEU A 196 -3.75 5.61 3.77
N ARG A 197 -3.52 4.48 3.08
CA ARG A 197 -4.39 4.01 1.99
C ARG A 197 -5.85 3.82 2.38
N LEU A 198 -6.17 3.73 3.68
CA LEU A 198 -7.54 3.66 4.17
C LEU A 198 -8.24 5.02 4.22
N ASP A 199 -7.60 6.15 3.89
CA ASP A 199 -8.27 7.43 3.67
C ASP A 199 -9.20 7.37 2.44
N TYR A 200 -10.46 7.01 2.68
CA TYR A 200 -11.48 6.81 1.64
C TYR A 200 -11.86 8.07 0.86
N ILE A 201 -11.55 9.27 1.37
CA ILE A 201 -11.86 10.51 0.64
C ILE A 201 -10.76 10.81 -0.37
N ALA A 202 -9.50 10.65 0.02
CA ALA A 202 -8.36 10.98 -0.81
C ALA A 202 -7.91 9.84 -1.73
N ASN A 203 -8.15 8.58 -1.35
CA ASN A 203 -7.68 7.43 -2.12
C ASN A 203 -8.79 6.83 -3.02
N ASN A 204 -8.63 6.94 -4.35
CA ASN A 204 -9.55 6.34 -5.33
C ASN A 204 -9.21 4.86 -5.66
N GLU A 205 -8.19 4.29 -5.00
CA GLU A 205 -7.71 2.91 -5.21
C GLU A 205 -7.95 1.96 -4.01
N GLY A 206 -8.57 2.44 -2.93
CA GLY A 206 -8.90 1.64 -1.74
C GLY A 206 -10.13 0.72 -1.91
N PHE A 207 -10.43 -0.07 -0.87
CA PHE A 207 -11.55 -1.04 -0.80
C PHE A 207 -12.97 -0.46 -1.05
N ILE A 208 -13.10 0.85 -1.20
CA ILE A 208 -14.33 1.57 -1.51
C ILE A 208 -14.00 2.60 -2.58
N LYS A 209 -14.43 2.39 -3.82
CA LYS A 209 -14.32 3.43 -4.85
C LYS A 209 -15.44 4.44 -4.68
N LEU A 210 -15.20 5.71 -5.01
CA LEU A 210 -16.29 6.68 -5.16
C LEU A 210 -17.33 6.23 -6.20
N SER A 211 -16.95 5.34 -7.12
CA SER A 211 -17.85 4.67 -8.06
C SER A 211 -18.69 3.56 -7.43
N ASP A 212 -18.23 2.89 -6.38
CA ASP A 212 -19.03 1.92 -5.60
C ASP A 212 -20.17 2.62 -4.84
N PHE A 213 -19.98 3.92 -4.55
CA PHE A 213 -21.04 4.73 -3.98
C PHE A 213 -22.24 4.93 -4.93
N LYS A 214 -22.12 4.66 -6.24
CA LYS A 214 -23.24 4.78 -7.18
C LYS A 214 -24.15 3.55 -7.23
N LYS A 215 -23.74 2.42 -6.64
CA LYS A 215 -24.41 1.11 -6.77
C LYS A 215 -25.01 0.57 -5.46
N SER A 216 -24.99 1.35 -4.38
CA SER A 216 -25.38 0.88 -3.05
C SER A 216 -26.77 1.34 -2.61
N ASN A 217 -27.45 0.55 -1.80
CA ASN A 217 -28.71 0.94 -1.12
C ASN A 217 -28.38 1.77 0.12
N TYR A 218 -28.55 3.08 0.04
CA TYR A 218 -28.33 3.97 1.17
C TYR A 218 -29.57 4.12 2.03
N LYS A 219 -29.37 4.10 3.35
CA LYS A 219 -30.41 4.33 4.33
C LYS A 219 -30.08 5.55 5.16
N PHE A 220 -31.06 6.45 5.27
CA PHE A 220 -30.99 7.54 6.24
C PHE A 220 -31.23 6.96 7.62
N GLU A 221 -30.30 7.15 8.54
CA GLU A 221 -30.49 6.71 9.93
C GLU A 221 -30.93 7.85 10.83
N ASP A 222 -30.25 9.01 10.76
CA ASP A 222 -30.39 10.06 11.77
C ASP A 222 -29.82 11.42 11.31
N ILE A 223 -30.14 12.49 12.05
CA ILE A 223 -29.42 13.77 12.02
C ILE A 223 -28.81 13.99 13.39
N ARG A 224 -27.48 14.13 13.43
CA ARG A 224 -26.75 14.38 14.66
C ARG A 224 -26.12 15.76 14.64
N LEU A 225 -25.84 16.30 15.83
CA LEU A 225 -25.13 17.55 15.95
C LEU A 225 -23.64 17.29 16.21
N GLU A 226 -22.79 17.89 15.38
CA GLU A 226 -21.34 17.87 15.51
C GLU A 226 -20.81 19.31 15.39
N ASN A 227 -20.08 19.79 16.40
CA ASN A 227 -19.55 21.17 16.41
C ASN A 227 -20.62 22.27 16.19
N GLY A 228 -21.87 22.06 16.64
CA GLY A 228 -22.96 23.00 16.43
C GLY A 228 -23.56 22.99 15.02
N LYS A 229 -23.17 22.02 14.18
CA LYS A 229 -23.70 21.81 12.84
C LYS A 229 -24.40 20.47 12.74
N ASN A 230 -25.47 20.43 11.96
CA ASN A 230 -26.16 19.18 11.67
C ASN A 230 -25.32 18.32 10.72
N VAL A 231 -25.34 17.02 11.00
CA VAL A 231 -24.62 16.00 10.26
C VAL A 231 -25.58 14.84 9.99
N TYR A 232 -25.81 14.55 8.72
CA TYR A 232 -26.57 13.38 8.29
C TYR A 232 -25.81 12.10 8.60
N VAL A 233 -26.48 11.15 9.23
CA VAL A 233 -25.97 9.80 9.45
C VAL A 233 -26.61 8.88 8.41
N ILE A 234 -25.80 8.42 7.46
CA ILE A 234 -26.24 7.58 6.36
C ILE A 234 -25.51 6.25 6.45
N THR A 235 -26.23 5.14 6.27
CA THR A 235 -25.64 3.80 6.21
C THR A 235 -25.76 3.18 4.82
N SER A 236 -24.88 2.23 4.54
CA SER A 236 -24.85 1.45 3.30
C SER A 236 -24.20 0.09 3.55
N GLY A 237 -24.45 -0.90 2.69
CA GLY A 237 -23.80 -2.21 2.73
C GLY A 237 -24.78 -3.38 2.78
N VAL A 238 -24.24 -4.60 2.90
CA VAL A 238 -25.00 -5.84 3.04
C VAL A 238 -24.91 -6.25 4.50
N PHE A 239 -25.90 -5.86 5.30
CA PHE A 239 -25.96 -6.28 6.69
C PHE A 239 -26.34 -7.77 6.77
N PRO A 240 -25.67 -8.61 7.59
CA PRO A 240 -24.66 -8.29 8.61
C PRO A 240 -23.21 -8.39 8.13
N GLU A 241 -22.93 -8.60 6.85
CA GLU A 241 -21.58 -8.89 6.34
C GLU A 241 -20.65 -7.67 6.35
N ARG A 242 -21.18 -6.51 5.94
CA ARG A 242 -20.44 -5.26 5.76
C ARG A 242 -21.35 -4.06 5.95
N LYS A 243 -20.95 -3.12 6.80
CA LYS A 243 -21.68 -1.88 7.06
C LYS A 243 -20.76 -0.68 6.93
N TYR A 244 -21.21 0.30 6.16
CA TYR A 244 -20.66 1.64 6.13
C TYR A 244 -21.58 2.59 6.90
N THR A 245 -20.99 3.52 7.64
CA THR A 245 -21.68 4.65 8.27
C THR A 245 -20.96 5.93 7.91
N PHE A 246 -21.68 6.85 7.27
CA PHE A 246 -21.18 8.16 6.84
C PHE A 246 -21.80 9.24 7.72
N TYR A 247 -20.96 10.16 8.15
CA TYR A 247 -21.35 11.38 8.86
C TYR A 247 -21.07 12.54 7.93
N ILE A 248 -22.13 13.16 7.39
CA ILE A 248 -22.05 14.17 6.33
C ILE A 248 -22.62 15.50 6.82
N ASN A 249 -21.81 16.54 6.79
CA ASN A 249 -22.22 17.90 7.16
C ASN A 249 -23.38 18.40 6.28
N GLU A 250 -24.45 18.91 6.89
CA GLU A 250 -25.67 19.34 6.18
C GLU A 250 -25.45 20.58 5.30
N GLU A 251 -24.54 21.48 5.67
CA GLU A 251 -24.33 22.76 4.99
C GLU A 251 -23.46 22.62 3.73
N ASP A 252 -22.34 21.90 3.85
CA ASP A 252 -21.33 21.80 2.79
C ASP A 252 -21.22 20.41 2.16
N TYR A 253 -21.95 19.41 2.70
CA TYR A 253 -21.91 18.01 2.26
C TYR A 253 -20.50 17.41 2.34
N ALA A 254 -19.64 17.90 3.24
CA ALA A 254 -18.39 17.25 3.55
C ALA A 254 -18.63 16.05 4.46
N ILE A 255 -17.92 14.95 4.20
CA ILE A 255 -17.85 13.84 5.14
C ILE A 255 -16.91 14.24 6.29
N THR A 256 -17.46 14.24 7.52
CA THR A 256 -16.69 14.50 8.75
C THR A 256 -16.17 13.21 9.38
N ARG A 257 -16.87 12.08 9.16
CA ARG A 257 -16.46 10.76 9.64
C ARG A 257 -16.99 9.64 8.74
N ILE A 258 -16.20 8.58 8.60
CA ILE A 258 -16.59 7.32 7.96
C ILE A 258 -16.24 6.17 8.91
N GLU A 259 -17.17 5.25 9.07
CA GLU A 259 -16.92 3.96 9.72
C GLU A 259 -17.23 2.84 8.73
N MET A 260 -16.32 1.88 8.62
CA MET A 260 -16.57 0.61 7.95
C MET A 260 -16.40 -0.52 8.94
N GLU A 261 -17.31 -1.48 8.92
CA GLU A 261 -17.22 -2.67 9.74
C GLU A 261 -17.62 -3.89 8.91
N ASP A 262 -16.73 -4.87 8.88
CA ASP A 262 -16.90 -6.17 8.26
C ASP A 262 -16.92 -7.26 9.31
N TRP A 263 -17.88 -8.19 9.20
CA TRP A 263 -18.00 -9.34 10.06
C TRP A 263 -17.79 -10.62 9.25
N TYR A 264 -16.74 -11.37 9.62
CA TYR A 264 -16.30 -12.56 8.89
C TYR A 264 -16.70 -13.87 9.60
N ALA A 265 -17.16 -13.79 10.85
CA ALA A 265 -17.48 -14.95 11.70
C ALA A 265 -18.52 -15.90 11.07
N GLU A 266 -19.46 -15.40 10.27
CA GLU A 266 -20.49 -16.20 9.62
C GLU A 266 -19.98 -16.99 8.39
N ARG A 267 -18.84 -16.62 7.80
CA ARG A 267 -18.31 -17.26 6.58
C ARG A 267 -17.55 -18.56 6.83
N GLY A 268 -17.17 -18.85 8.07
CA GLY A 268 -16.43 -20.07 8.45
C GLY A 268 -15.06 -20.25 7.76
N LYS A 269 -14.58 -19.24 7.01
CA LYS A 269 -13.39 -19.34 6.16
C LYS A 269 -12.14 -19.24 7.02
N LEU A 270 -11.41 -20.35 7.09
CA LEU A 270 -10.08 -20.40 7.69
C LEU A 270 -9.05 -20.02 6.63
N TYR A 271 -8.18 -19.09 6.97
CA TYR A 271 -7.07 -18.68 6.13
C TYR A 271 -5.84 -19.49 6.53
N THR A 272 -5.22 -20.15 5.55
CA THR A 272 -4.01 -20.93 5.78
C THR A 272 -2.82 -20.00 5.59
N GLY A 273 -2.02 -19.82 6.64
CA GLY A 273 -0.73 -19.16 6.51
C GLY A 273 0.19 -20.01 5.62
N PRO A 274 1.13 -19.41 4.88
CA PRO A 274 1.96 -20.12 3.87
C PRO A 274 2.93 -21.18 4.46
N ILE A 275 2.89 -21.40 5.77
CA ILE A 275 3.96 -22.01 6.56
C ILE A 275 3.51 -23.31 7.24
N ASP A 276 2.25 -23.40 7.65
CA ASP A 276 1.76 -24.51 8.45
C ASP A 276 0.29 -24.78 8.17
N LYS A 277 -0.01 -25.97 7.63
CA LYS A 277 -1.40 -26.41 7.39
C LYS A 277 -2.14 -26.76 8.70
N THR A 278 -1.42 -26.90 9.81
CA THR A 278 -1.99 -27.27 11.12
C THR A 278 -2.47 -26.08 11.94
N HIS A 279 -1.99 -24.86 11.62
CA HIS A 279 -2.38 -23.62 12.29
C HIS A 279 -2.93 -22.63 11.26
N GLN A 280 -4.24 -22.40 11.31
CA GLN A 280 -4.96 -21.46 10.46
C GLN A 280 -5.38 -20.24 11.28
N PHE A 281 -5.64 -19.11 10.63
CA PHE A 281 -6.27 -17.98 11.30
C PHE A 281 -7.67 -17.73 10.75
N ARG A 282 -8.55 -17.21 11.60
CA ARG A 282 -9.91 -16.81 11.26
C ARG A 282 -10.07 -15.35 11.60
N LEU A 283 -10.16 -14.49 10.58
CA LEU A 283 -10.60 -13.12 10.78
C LEU A 283 -12.05 -13.13 11.28
N ARG A 284 -12.33 -12.43 12.37
CA ARG A 284 -13.66 -12.28 12.96
C ARG A 284 -14.31 -10.97 12.56
N ARG A 285 -13.54 -9.89 12.66
CA ARG A 285 -14.01 -8.51 12.44
C ARG A 285 -12.88 -7.69 11.82
N PHE A 286 -13.24 -6.83 10.89
CA PHE A 286 -12.36 -5.74 10.43
C PHE A 286 -13.12 -4.43 10.56
N LYS A 287 -12.56 -3.46 11.28
CA LYS A 287 -13.18 -2.15 11.50
C LYS A 287 -12.24 -1.03 11.11
N VAL A 288 -12.72 -0.07 10.32
CA VAL A 288 -11.99 1.13 9.94
C VAL A 288 -12.76 2.37 10.38
N ILE A 289 -12.08 3.36 10.94
CA ILE A 289 -12.66 4.66 11.29
C ILE A 289 -11.77 5.77 10.76
N ASN A 290 -12.34 6.66 9.95
CA ASN A 290 -11.69 7.88 9.48
C ASN A 290 -12.47 9.09 10.00
N ILE A 291 -11.76 10.06 10.59
CA ILE A 291 -12.30 11.33 11.06
C ILE A 291 -11.54 12.45 10.36
N TYR A 292 -12.28 13.45 9.89
CA TYR A 292 -11.77 14.61 9.17
C TYR A 292 -12.07 15.90 9.92
N LYS A 293 -11.09 16.79 10.00
CA LYS A 293 -11.19 18.07 10.68
C LYS A 293 -11.10 19.22 9.70
N ARG A 294 -11.93 20.24 9.89
CA ARG A 294 -11.92 21.46 9.09
C ARG A 294 -10.78 22.40 9.50
N PHE A 295 -9.96 22.82 8.55
CA PHE A 295 -8.89 23.81 8.69
C PHE A 295 -8.80 24.66 7.41
N GLU A 296 -8.67 25.99 7.52
CA GLU A 296 -8.63 26.93 6.37
C GLU A 296 -9.67 26.64 5.27
N GLU A 297 -10.93 26.40 5.67
CA GLU A 297 -12.08 26.09 4.79
C GLU A 297 -12.09 24.70 4.14
N LYS A 298 -11.01 23.91 4.29
CA LYS A 298 -10.90 22.55 3.78
C LYS A 298 -10.99 21.52 4.90
N TYR A 299 -11.25 20.26 4.57
CA TYR A 299 -11.20 19.14 5.50
C TYR A 299 -9.94 18.32 5.25
N TYR A 300 -9.23 17.96 6.32
CA TYR A 300 -8.03 17.13 6.31
C TYR A 300 -8.20 15.95 7.26
N PRO A 301 -7.47 14.84 7.06
CA PRO A 301 -7.45 13.74 8.02
C PRO A 301 -7.08 14.23 9.43
N ASP A 302 -7.78 13.72 10.44
CA ASP A 302 -7.53 14.00 11.87
C ASP A 302 -7.16 12.70 12.60
N TYR A 303 -7.92 11.64 12.33
CA TYR A 303 -7.71 10.31 12.91
C TYR A 303 -8.09 9.23 11.90
N LEU A 304 -7.19 8.28 11.67
CA LEU A 304 -7.43 7.07 10.88
C LEU A 304 -7.16 5.86 11.76
N SER A 305 -8.02 4.85 11.74
CA SER A 305 -7.80 3.60 12.47
C SER A 305 -8.25 2.38 11.70
N ALA A 306 -7.58 1.26 11.96
CA ALA A 306 -7.91 -0.04 11.42
C ALA A 306 -7.71 -1.11 12.51
N LEU A 307 -8.76 -1.87 12.78
CA LEU A 307 -8.81 -2.92 13.79
C LEU A 307 -9.10 -4.26 13.12
N TRP A 308 -8.21 -5.24 13.31
CA TRP A 308 -8.42 -6.63 12.91
C TRP A 308 -8.57 -7.50 14.14
N ASP A 309 -9.73 -8.13 14.31
CA ASP A 309 -9.95 -9.16 15.32
C ASP A 309 -9.85 -10.54 14.65
N TYR A 310 -8.96 -11.41 15.14
CA TYR A 310 -8.77 -12.74 14.58
C TYR A 310 -8.52 -13.82 15.64
N ASP A 311 -8.82 -15.07 15.29
CA ASP A 311 -8.47 -16.25 16.07
C ASP A 311 -7.34 -17.01 15.38
N LYS A 312 -6.39 -17.57 16.14
CA LYS A 312 -5.58 -18.70 15.65
C LYS A 312 -6.23 -20.02 16.05
N TYR A 313 -6.36 -20.88 15.05
CA TYR A 313 -7.11 -22.11 15.08
C TYR A 313 -6.19 -23.28 14.78
N ASN A 314 -6.16 -24.26 15.68
CA ASN A 314 -5.44 -25.50 15.47
C ASN A 314 -6.38 -26.49 14.75
N THR A 315 -6.04 -26.85 13.51
CA THR A 315 -6.91 -27.65 12.64
C THR A 315 -6.97 -29.12 13.06
N ALA A 316 -5.92 -29.63 13.72
CA ALA A 316 -5.86 -31.00 14.21
C ALA A 316 -6.79 -31.24 15.41
N THR A 317 -6.79 -30.29 16.35
CA THR A 317 -7.63 -30.34 17.57
C THR A 317 -9.00 -29.68 17.39
N LYS A 318 -9.18 -28.98 16.26
CA LYS A 318 -10.36 -28.17 15.96
C LYS A 318 -10.69 -27.09 17.00
N SER A 319 -9.68 -26.59 17.71
CA SER A 319 -9.85 -25.60 18.77
C SER A 319 -9.10 -24.30 18.49
N ILE A 320 -9.69 -23.19 18.93
CA ILE A 320 -9.02 -21.89 19.03
C ILE A 320 -8.02 -21.96 20.18
N TYR A 321 -6.79 -21.55 19.94
CA TYR A 321 -5.75 -21.50 20.97
C TYR A 321 -5.23 -20.07 21.22
N GLU A 322 -5.59 -19.12 20.36
CA GLU A 322 -5.23 -17.72 20.50
C GLU A 322 -6.37 -16.84 19.96
N ASN A 323 -6.77 -15.85 20.74
CA ASN A 323 -7.67 -14.78 20.32
C ASN A 323 -6.87 -13.48 20.31
N SER A 324 -6.79 -12.82 19.16
CA SER A 324 -5.94 -11.66 18.98
C SER A 324 -6.68 -10.51 18.31
N SER A 325 -6.22 -9.30 18.61
CA SER A 325 -6.66 -8.06 17.97
C SER A 325 -5.45 -7.22 17.62
N TRP A 326 -5.46 -6.64 16.41
CA TRP A 326 -4.46 -5.68 15.95
C TRP A 326 -5.12 -4.33 15.70
N LEU A 327 -4.65 -3.29 16.38
CA LEU A 327 -5.14 -1.93 16.22
C LEU A 327 -4.02 -1.05 15.69
N ARG A 328 -4.24 -0.49 14.50
CA ARG A 328 -3.37 0.50 13.87
C ARG A 328 -4.08 1.84 13.84
N GLU A 329 -3.37 2.89 14.24
CA GLU A 329 -3.92 4.24 14.30
C GLU A 329 -2.93 5.25 13.75
N LEU A 330 -3.41 6.25 13.02
CA LEU A 330 -2.69 7.46 12.68
C LEU A 330 -3.44 8.66 13.25
N ARG A 331 -2.75 9.53 13.98
CA ARG A 331 -3.32 10.73 14.58
C ARG A 331 -2.57 11.97 14.14
N VAL A 332 -3.29 12.99 13.70
CA VAL A 332 -2.71 14.25 13.22
C VAL A 332 -2.58 15.25 14.36
N ASN A 333 -1.34 15.66 14.63
CA ASN A 333 -1.00 16.67 15.63
C ASN A 333 -1.14 18.08 15.05
N GLN A 334 -0.65 18.29 13.82
CA GLN A 334 -0.67 19.59 13.16
C GLN A 334 -0.92 19.49 11.65
N ILE A 335 -1.78 20.38 11.14
CA ILE A 335 -2.01 20.57 9.71
C ILE A 335 -1.26 21.81 9.21
N VAL A 336 -0.49 21.67 8.12
CA VAL A 336 0.14 22.76 7.38
C VAL A 336 -0.39 22.74 5.94
N ALA A 337 -1.39 23.57 5.66
CA ALA A 337 -2.14 23.58 4.40
C ALA A 337 -1.43 24.26 3.22
N ARG A 338 -0.45 25.15 3.49
CA ARG A 338 0.25 25.96 2.47
C ARG A 338 1.71 26.18 2.85
N ASN A 339 2.55 26.55 1.87
CA ASN A 339 3.97 26.84 2.06
C ASN A 339 4.77 25.69 2.69
N THR A 340 4.43 24.45 2.32
CA THR A 340 5.22 23.29 2.72
C THR A 340 6.59 23.39 2.08
N THR A 341 7.66 23.42 2.87
CA THR A 341 9.00 23.20 2.36
C THR A 341 9.06 21.81 1.72
N LYS A 342 9.74 21.68 0.57
CA LYS A 342 10.01 20.36 0.01
C LYS A 342 10.76 19.55 1.07
N PRO A 343 10.33 18.32 1.38
CA PRO A 343 11.03 17.49 2.35
C PRO A 343 12.44 17.21 1.88
N ASP A 344 13.38 17.10 2.83
CA ASP A 344 14.73 16.63 2.56
C ASP A 344 14.66 15.17 2.10
N PRO A 345 15.03 14.84 0.84
CA PRO A 345 14.90 13.49 0.32
C PRO A 345 15.65 12.45 1.14
N SER A 346 16.72 12.84 1.84
CA SER A 346 17.51 11.94 2.69
C SER A 346 16.82 11.52 3.99
N LYS A 347 15.73 12.21 4.37
CA LYS A 347 14.94 11.93 5.59
C LYS A 347 13.59 11.28 5.29
N LEU A 348 13.24 11.19 4.01
CA LEU A 348 12.05 10.50 3.59
C LEU A 348 12.20 9.01 3.86
N MET A 349 11.09 8.36 4.21
CA MET A 349 10.96 6.93 4.05
C MET A 349 11.26 6.61 2.59
N THR A 350 12.36 5.89 2.37
CA THR A 350 12.83 5.51 1.04
C THR A 350 12.03 4.34 0.45
N LYS A 351 10.97 3.89 1.14
CA LYS A 351 10.25 2.65 0.86
C LYS A 351 8.74 2.81 1.02
N PHE A 352 8.03 2.85 -0.11
CA PHE A 352 6.58 2.77 -0.14
C PHE A 352 6.13 1.32 0.14
N GLY A 353 5.75 1.01 1.39
CA GLY A 353 5.27 -0.33 1.75
C GLY A 353 6.30 -1.26 2.40
N ALA A 354 7.31 -0.72 3.09
CA ALA A 354 8.16 -1.51 3.97
C ALA A 354 7.78 -1.41 5.44
N ALA A 355 8.15 -2.45 6.20
CA ALA A 355 7.90 -2.52 7.63
C ALA A 355 8.61 -1.38 8.37
N ILE A 356 7.92 -0.78 9.34
CA ILE A 356 8.49 0.25 10.24
C ILE A 356 9.79 -0.24 10.89
N ASP A 357 9.89 -1.54 11.18
CA ASP A 357 11.05 -2.18 11.79
C ASP A 357 12.36 -1.99 11.00
N ASP A 358 12.28 -1.89 9.67
CA ASP A 358 13.44 -1.70 8.80
C ASP A 358 13.92 -0.24 8.72
N GLN A 359 13.16 0.68 9.29
CA GLN A 359 13.38 2.13 9.21
C GLN A 359 13.39 2.80 10.58
N MET A 360 13.48 1.98 11.65
CA MET A 360 13.51 2.50 13.01
C MET A 360 14.71 3.41 13.27
N THR A 361 14.42 4.57 13.85
CA THR A 361 15.42 5.48 14.39
C THR A 361 15.94 4.99 15.74
N GLN A 362 17.06 5.56 16.18
CA GLN A 362 17.48 5.41 17.57
C GLN A 362 16.47 6.13 18.46
N TYR A 363 15.92 5.42 19.44
CA TYR A 363 14.97 5.98 20.40
C TYR A 363 15.54 7.25 21.07
N ASN A 364 14.84 8.37 20.92
CA ASN A 364 15.19 9.65 21.54
C ASN A 364 14.15 10.07 22.60
N PRO A 365 14.41 9.86 23.90
CA PRO A 365 13.44 10.17 24.95
C PRO A 365 13.09 11.67 25.03
N ASP A 366 14.05 12.55 24.75
CA ASP A 366 13.82 14.00 24.77
C ASP A 366 12.91 14.45 23.63
N PHE A 367 12.98 13.80 22.47
CA PHE A 367 12.05 14.04 21.37
C PHE A 367 10.62 13.65 21.79
N TRP A 368 10.41 12.43 22.26
CA TRP A 368 9.08 11.92 22.64
C TRP A 368 8.47 12.63 23.86
N LYS A 369 9.31 13.23 24.72
CA LYS A 369 8.85 14.12 25.79
C LYS A 369 8.19 15.38 25.24
N ASN A 370 8.61 15.86 24.08
CA ASN A 370 8.13 17.09 23.45
C ASN A 370 7.23 16.85 22.21
N PHE A 371 6.93 15.59 21.88
CA PHE A 371 6.07 15.23 20.76
C PHE A 371 4.67 14.80 21.23
N ASN A 372 3.65 15.22 20.48
CA ASN A 372 2.26 14.93 20.81
C ASN A 372 1.90 13.47 20.54
N VAL A 373 1.60 12.75 21.61
CA VAL A 373 1.16 11.35 21.59
C VAL A 373 0.06 11.17 22.62
N VAL A 374 -1.06 10.57 22.23
CA VAL A 374 -2.15 10.28 23.16
C VAL A 374 -1.67 9.25 24.19
N PRO A 375 -1.85 9.45 25.51
CA PRO A 375 -1.37 8.51 26.51
C PRO A 375 -1.88 7.07 26.29
N LEU A 376 -1.06 6.05 26.60
CA LEU A 376 -1.50 4.66 26.65
C LEU A 376 -2.49 4.45 27.79
N THR A 377 -3.44 3.53 27.65
CA THR A 377 -4.39 3.19 28.71
C THR A 377 -3.71 2.50 29.89
N THR A 378 -4.34 2.51 31.07
CA THR A 378 -3.75 1.91 32.27
C THR A 378 -3.52 0.41 32.07
N GLN A 379 -4.45 -0.26 31.36
CA GLN A 379 -4.32 -1.67 31.01
C GLN A 379 -3.15 -1.94 30.07
N ILE A 380 -2.97 -1.13 29.01
CA ILE A 380 -1.86 -1.29 28.07
C ILE A 380 -0.52 -1.10 28.79
N ILE A 381 -0.42 -0.09 29.67
CA ILE A 381 0.80 0.15 30.45
C ILE A 381 1.12 -1.06 31.33
N ALA A 382 0.15 -1.52 32.13
CA ALA A 382 0.33 -2.66 33.02
C ALA A 382 0.73 -3.93 32.25
N ASP A 383 0.19 -4.14 31.05
CA ASP A 383 0.51 -5.28 30.21
C ASP A 383 1.91 -5.21 29.60
N LEU A 384 2.32 -4.04 29.12
CA LEU A 384 3.64 -3.87 28.51
C LEU A 384 4.76 -3.82 29.54
N GLU A 385 4.50 -3.36 30.76
CA GLU A 385 5.50 -3.25 31.85
C GLU A 385 5.84 -4.58 32.55
N ARG A 386 5.20 -5.69 32.16
CA ARG A 386 5.46 -7.03 32.75
C ARG A 386 6.92 -7.48 32.62
N GLU A 387 7.64 -7.03 31.59
CA GLU A 387 9.04 -7.38 31.30
C GLU A 387 10.04 -6.25 31.61
N GLY A 388 9.59 -5.23 32.37
CA GLY A 388 10.37 -4.05 32.77
C GLY A 388 9.69 -2.74 32.36
N ALA A 389 10.20 -1.61 32.87
CA ALA A 389 9.63 -0.29 32.57
C ALA A 389 9.64 0.00 31.06
N ILE A 390 8.53 0.52 30.52
CA ILE A 390 8.35 0.82 29.08
C ILE A 390 9.55 1.59 28.50
N GLU A 391 10.04 2.58 29.25
CA GLU A 391 11.17 3.44 28.86
C GLU A 391 12.47 2.65 28.65
N GLU A 392 12.78 1.74 29.57
CA GLU A 392 13.96 0.88 29.47
C GLU A 392 13.84 -0.08 28.28
N GLN A 393 12.62 -0.55 28.01
CA GLN A 393 12.36 -1.41 26.87
C GLN A 393 12.53 -0.67 25.53
N PHE A 394 12.11 0.60 25.43
CA PHE A 394 12.38 1.44 24.27
C PHE A 394 13.87 1.62 24.02
N ILE A 395 14.65 1.92 25.07
CA ILE A 395 16.12 2.04 24.99
C ILE A 395 16.73 0.70 24.51
N ARG A 396 16.32 -0.42 25.12
CA ARG A 396 16.82 -1.76 24.80
C ARG A 396 16.52 -2.16 23.36
N ASN A 397 15.33 -1.86 22.85
CA ASN A 397 14.90 -2.23 21.51
C ASN A 397 15.45 -1.28 20.44
N GLY A 398 15.54 0.02 20.71
CA GLY A 398 16.18 1.01 19.84
C GLY A 398 17.66 0.69 19.58
N ASN A 399 18.37 0.16 20.58
CA ASN A 399 19.77 -0.27 20.42
C ASN A 399 19.93 -1.53 19.54
N LYS A 400 18.90 -2.37 19.40
CA LYS A 400 18.92 -3.58 18.53
C LYS A 400 18.71 -3.23 17.06
N ALA A 401 17.96 -2.18 16.73
CA ALA A 401 17.70 -1.73 15.36
C ALA A 401 19.00 -1.37 14.60
N ARG A 402 20.06 -0.97 15.31
CA ARG A 402 21.37 -0.62 14.75
C ARG A 402 22.14 -1.80 14.09
N LYS A 403 21.63 -3.05 14.15
CA LYS A 403 22.34 -4.22 13.60
C LYS A 403 22.08 -4.52 12.11
N LYS A 404 21.16 -3.85 11.41
CA LYS A 404 21.14 -3.87 9.93
C LYS A 404 22.13 -2.83 9.42
N LYS A 405 23.25 -3.26 8.84
CA LYS A 405 24.26 -2.38 8.23
C LYS A 405 23.62 -1.68 7.02
N SER A 406 23.17 -0.44 7.15
CA SER A 406 23.09 0.47 6.01
C SER A 406 24.52 0.89 5.66
N PHE A 407 24.98 0.63 4.45
CA PHE A 407 26.29 1.11 4.02
C PHE A 407 26.17 2.60 3.70
N LYS A 408 27.02 3.44 4.32
CA LYS A 408 27.14 4.84 3.92
C LYS A 408 27.79 4.87 2.55
N CYS A 409 27.04 5.25 1.52
CA CYS A 409 27.61 5.59 0.22
C CYS A 409 28.48 6.84 0.38
N ASP A 410 29.65 6.84 -0.25
CA ASP A 410 30.50 8.04 -0.29
C ASP A 410 29.79 9.15 -1.09
N LYS A 411 29.99 10.40 -0.70
CA LYS A 411 29.36 11.56 -1.37
C LYS A 411 29.97 11.83 -2.75
N ASP A 412 31.22 11.42 -2.94
CA ASP A 412 32.01 11.72 -4.15
C ASP A 412 31.96 10.61 -5.22
N LEU A 413 30.99 9.69 -5.12
CA LEU A 413 30.83 8.59 -6.09
C LEU A 413 30.38 9.08 -7.47
N SER A 414 30.87 8.41 -8.53
CA SER A 414 30.31 8.57 -9.87
C SER A 414 28.83 8.14 -9.90
N PRO A 415 28.03 8.61 -10.88
CA PRO A 415 26.62 8.20 -11.01
C PRO A 415 26.42 6.68 -11.04
N THR A 416 27.29 5.94 -11.74
CA THR A 416 27.23 4.47 -11.77
C THR A 416 27.48 3.87 -10.39
N GLU A 417 28.47 4.36 -9.64
CA GLU A 417 28.77 3.86 -8.29
C GLU A 417 27.68 4.22 -7.28
N LYS A 418 27.03 5.39 -7.44
CA LYS A 418 25.85 5.77 -6.64
C LYS A 418 24.71 4.78 -6.84
N ILE A 419 24.42 4.40 -8.07
CA ILE A 419 23.38 3.40 -8.40
C ILE A 419 23.74 2.02 -7.83
N ILE A 420 25.00 1.58 -7.99
CA ILE A 420 25.45 0.31 -7.42
C ILE A 420 25.28 0.31 -5.90
N CYS A 421 25.69 1.38 -5.21
CA CYS A 421 25.54 1.50 -3.76
C CYS A 421 24.07 1.54 -3.33
N LEU A 422 23.22 2.22 -4.10
CA LEU A 422 21.76 2.23 -3.89
C LEU A 422 21.18 0.80 -3.94
N ILE A 423 21.56 0.00 -4.94
CA ILE A 423 21.12 -1.40 -5.05
C ILE A 423 21.73 -2.30 -3.98
N GLU A 424 22.98 -2.10 -3.58
CA GLU A 424 23.58 -2.84 -2.46
C GLU A 424 22.84 -2.56 -1.15
N ASN A 425 22.48 -1.30 -0.90
CA ASN A 425 21.67 -0.94 0.25
C ASN A 425 20.27 -1.57 0.17
N TYR A 426 19.63 -1.50 -0.99
CA TYR A 426 18.34 -2.15 -1.23
C TYR A 426 18.41 -3.67 -0.96
N GLN A 427 19.42 -4.35 -1.50
CA GLN A 427 19.65 -5.78 -1.29
C GLN A 427 19.81 -6.13 0.19
N ASN A 428 20.67 -5.40 0.91
CA ASN A 428 20.91 -5.63 2.34
C ASN A 428 19.67 -5.36 3.18
N GLN A 429 18.89 -4.35 2.83
CA GLN A 429 17.75 -3.95 3.62
C GLN A 429 16.62 -4.98 3.56
N TYR A 430 16.45 -5.61 2.41
CA TYR A 430 15.43 -6.63 2.14
C TYR A 430 15.95 -8.07 2.24
N ASP A 431 17.19 -8.27 2.70
CA ASP A 431 17.84 -9.57 2.84
C ASP A 431 17.79 -10.42 1.53
N ILE A 432 17.86 -9.75 0.38
CA ILE A 432 17.79 -10.38 -0.95
C ILE A 432 19.01 -11.29 -1.15
N PRO A 433 18.85 -12.61 -1.31
CA PRO A 433 19.97 -13.54 -1.42
C PRO A 433 20.90 -13.19 -2.58
N GLY A 434 20.33 -12.94 -3.76
CA GLY A 434 21.04 -12.48 -4.94
C GLY A 434 20.14 -11.73 -5.93
N ALA A 435 20.74 -10.80 -6.65
CA ALA A 435 20.05 -9.95 -7.62
C ALA A 435 20.95 -9.59 -8.81
N GLN A 436 20.35 -9.05 -9.85
CA GLN A 436 21.01 -8.41 -10.98
C GLN A 436 20.36 -7.06 -11.28
N LEU A 437 21.17 -6.04 -11.55
CA LEU A 437 20.75 -4.78 -12.16
C LEU A 437 21.49 -4.64 -13.49
N ALA A 438 20.75 -4.29 -14.54
CA ALA A 438 21.33 -3.77 -15.76
C ALA A 438 20.60 -2.51 -16.21
N VAL A 439 21.34 -1.57 -16.81
CA VAL A 439 20.81 -0.29 -17.31
C VAL A 439 21.48 0.05 -18.64
N SER A 440 20.67 0.38 -19.65
CA SER A 440 21.17 1.04 -20.86
C SER A 440 20.71 2.48 -20.95
N VAL A 441 21.59 3.32 -21.50
CA VAL A 441 21.32 4.72 -21.82
C VAL A 441 21.78 4.96 -23.25
N ASN A 442 20.89 5.49 -24.09
CA ASN A 442 21.15 5.74 -25.51
C ASN A 442 21.63 4.48 -26.26
N GLY A 443 21.03 3.32 -25.96
CA GLY A 443 21.37 2.03 -26.55
C GLY A 443 22.71 1.42 -26.09
N LYS A 444 23.44 2.06 -25.18
CA LYS A 444 24.69 1.56 -24.60
C LYS A 444 24.46 0.99 -23.22
N LEU A 445 24.99 -0.20 -22.94
CA LEU A 445 24.98 -0.82 -21.61
C LEU A 445 25.90 -0.03 -20.67
N GLU A 446 25.32 0.70 -19.73
CA GLU A 446 26.04 1.54 -18.77
C GLU A 446 26.30 0.82 -17.45
N ILE A 447 25.37 -0.06 -17.05
CA ILE A 447 25.47 -0.86 -15.82
C ILE A 447 25.09 -2.30 -16.15
N SER A 448 25.90 -3.25 -15.69
CA SER A 448 25.58 -4.68 -15.64
C SER A 448 26.25 -5.24 -14.39
N LYS A 449 25.47 -5.51 -13.35
CA LYS A 449 25.99 -5.87 -12.03
C LYS A 449 25.11 -6.91 -11.35
N ALA A 450 25.73 -7.98 -10.89
CA ALA A 450 25.15 -8.95 -9.99
C ALA A 450 25.55 -8.69 -8.53
N PHE A 451 24.65 -9.05 -7.63
CA PHE A 451 24.75 -8.86 -6.19
C PHE A 451 24.46 -10.18 -5.48
N GLY A 452 25.13 -10.43 -4.35
CA GLY A 452 24.89 -11.61 -3.51
C GLY A 452 25.17 -12.96 -4.18
N TYR A 453 24.27 -13.92 -3.94
CA TYR A 453 24.43 -15.33 -4.24
C TYR A 453 23.33 -15.85 -5.15
N SER A 454 23.72 -16.60 -6.19
CA SER A 454 22.80 -17.40 -6.99
C SER A 454 22.36 -18.65 -6.24
N ASP A 455 23.26 -19.24 -5.43
CA ASP A 455 22.94 -20.31 -4.47
C ASP A 455 23.47 -19.89 -3.10
N LEU A 456 22.58 -19.41 -2.23
CA LEU A 456 22.89 -18.98 -0.87
C LEU A 456 23.38 -20.14 -0.01
N ASP A 457 22.76 -21.32 -0.13
CA ASP A 457 23.08 -22.50 0.68
C ASP A 457 24.52 -22.97 0.42
N LYS A 458 24.92 -22.95 -0.86
CA LYS A 458 26.29 -23.29 -1.29
C LYS A 458 27.23 -22.08 -1.35
N LYS A 459 26.72 -20.87 -1.08
CA LYS A 459 27.45 -19.59 -1.21
C LYS A 459 28.07 -19.36 -2.59
N ILE A 460 27.39 -19.79 -3.66
CA ILE A 460 27.80 -19.51 -5.04
C ILE A 460 27.36 -18.09 -5.38
N LYS A 461 28.31 -17.23 -5.77
CA LYS A 461 28.02 -15.83 -6.10
C LYS A 461 27.19 -15.73 -7.37
N ALA A 462 26.24 -14.80 -7.39
CA ALA A 462 25.58 -14.41 -8.62
C ALA A 462 26.58 -13.67 -9.53
N THR A 463 26.50 -13.94 -10.82
CA THR A 463 27.24 -13.25 -11.89
C THR A 463 26.25 -12.57 -12.84
N ASN A 464 26.71 -11.67 -13.70
CA ASN A 464 25.84 -11.04 -14.71
C ASN A 464 25.24 -12.05 -15.72
N GLU A 465 25.82 -13.24 -15.78
CA GLU A 465 25.40 -14.34 -16.67
C GLU A 465 24.51 -15.37 -15.96
N THR A 466 24.31 -15.25 -14.64
CA THR A 466 23.42 -16.14 -13.87
C THR A 466 21.98 -15.93 -14.33
N PRO A 467 21.29 -16.94 -14.89
CA PRO A 467 19.89 -16.79 -15.28
C PRO A 467 18.93 -16.79 -14.08
N PHE A 468 17.90 -15.95 -14.15
CA PHE A 468 16.81 -15.83 -13.18
C PHE A 468 15.45 -15.99 -13.88
N ARG A 469 14.48 -16.61 -13.22
CA ARG A 469 13.07 -16.64 -13.66
C ARG A 469 12.49 -15.22 -13.67
N ILE A 470 11.82 -14.86 -14.74
CA ILE A 470 11.32 -13.48 -14.94
C ILE A 470 9.80 -13.33 -14.79
N ALA A 471 9.12 -14.38 -14.30
CA ALA A 471 7.68 -14.37 -14.02
C ALA A 471 6.89 -13.63 -15.12
N SER A 472 5.99 -12.71 -14.76
CA SER A 472 5.14 -12.00 -15.71
C SER A 472 5.86 -11.08 -16.70
N VAL A 473 7.16 -10.77 -16.55
CA VAL A 473 7.93 -10.13 -17.63
C VAL A 473 7.94 -11.02 -18.89
N SER A 474 7.74 -12.35 -18.76
CA SER A 474 7.53 -13.25 -19.90
C SER A 474 6.43 -12.77 -20.87
N LYS A 475 5.41 -12.05 -20.36
CA LYS A 475 4.30 -11.52 -21.18
C LYS A 475 4.75 -10.47 -22.18
N THR A 476 5.80 -9.72 -21.87
CA THR A 476 6.31 -8.69 -22.77
C THR A 476 6.94 -9.34 -24.01
N LEU A 477 7.69 -10.44 -23.83
CA LEU A 477 8.21 -11.25 -24.93
C LEU A 477 7.09 -11.88 -25.78
N THR A 478 6.06 -12.44 -25.12
CA THR A 478 4.88 -12.99 -25.81
C THR A 478 4.12 -11.92 -26.60
N SER A 479 3.97 -10.72 -26.03
CA SER A 479 3.33 -9.60 -26.72
C SER A 479 4.07 -9.25 -28.01
N VAL A 480 5.39 -9.07 -27.92
CA VAL A 480 6.21 -8.73 -29.09
C VAL A 480 6.18 -9.85 -30.13
N ALA A 481 6.17 -11.12 -29.72
CA ALA A 481 6.01 -12.25 -30.63
C ALA A 481 4.66 -12.21 -31.40
N ALA A 482 3.55 -11.90 -30.72
CA ALA A 482 2.26 -11.74 -31.36
C ALA A 482 2.24 -10.55 -32.34
N LEU A 483 2.78 -9.40 -31.94
CA LEU A 483 2.87 -8.22 -32.80
C LEU A 483 3.77 -8.45 -34.02
N LYS A 484 4.83 -9.24 -33.87
CA LYS A 484 5.68 -9.62 -35.00
C LYS A 484 4.94 -10.51 -36.01
N LEU A 485 4.15 -11.47 -35.55
CA LEU A 485 3.26 -12.25 -36.43
C LEU A 485 2.21 -11.37 -37.12
N MET A 486 1.75 -10.30 -36.46
CA MET A 486 0.86 -9.32 -37.07
C MET A 486 1.56 -8.54 -38.18
N GLU A 487 2.80 -8.09 -37.96
CA GLU A 487 3.61 -7.44 -39.01
C GLU A 487 3.86 -8.35 -40.21
N ASP A 488 4.06 -9.65 -39.96
CA ASP A 488 4.27 -10.68 -40.99
C ASP A 488 2.97 -11.08 -41.71
N GLY A 489 1.81 -10.52 -41.32
CA GLY A 489 0.51 -10.85 -41.89
C GLY A 489 -0.01 -12.25 -41.53
N LYS A 490 0.62 -12.93 -40.55
CA LYS A 490 0.24 -14.27 -40.08
C LYS A 490 -0.78 -14.25 -38.95
N LEU A 491 -0.88 -13.13 -38.22
CA LEU A 491 -1.82 -12.94 -37.13
C LEU A 491 -2.63 -11.66 -37.34
N ASN A 492 -3.93 -11.79 -37.58
CA ASN A 492 -4.88 -10.69 -37.42
C ASN A 492 -5.36 -10.66 -35.96
N LEU A 493 -5.10 -9.56 -35.26
CA LEU A 493 -5.42 -9.41 -33.84
C LEU A 493 -6.93 -9.39 -33.54
N ASN A 494 -7.77 -9.10 -34.53
CA ASN A 494 -9.22 -9.01 -34.38
C ASN A 494 -9.96 -10.31 -34.73
N GLU A 495 -9.25 -11.30 -35.29
CA GLU A 495 -9.83 -12.61 -35.57
C GLU A 495 -10.08 -13.38 -34.29
N ALA A 496 -11.11 -14.23 -34.33
CA ALA A 496 -11.41 -15.13 -33.22
C ALA A 496 -10.20 -16.05 -32.93
N VAL A 497 -9.91 -16.30 -31.67
CA VAL A 497 -8.78 -17.17 -31.26
C VAL A 497 -8.87 -18.56 -31.87
N GLN A 498 -10.07 -19.05 -32.16
CA GLN A 498 -10.31 -20.36 -32.78
C GLN A 498 -9.82 -20.46 -34.23
N THR A 499 -9.60 -19.34 -34.91
CA THR A 499 -8.94 -19.30 -36.22
C THR A 499 -7.53 -19.89 -36.16
N TYR A 500 -6.83 -19.67 -35.04
CA TYR A 500 -5.47 -20.16 -34.81
C TYR A 500 -5.42 -21.37 -33.87
N VAL A 501 -6.40 -21.49 -32.98
CA VAL A 501 -6.49 -22.58 -31.99
C VAL A 501 -7.85 -23.30 -32.11
N PRO A 502 -8.07 -24.14 -33.15
CA PRO A 502 -9.35 -24.82 -33.36
C PRO A 502 -9.80 -25.71 -32.20
N SER A 503 -8.87 -26.13 -31.34
CA SER A 503 -9.11 -26.94 -30.14
C SER A 503 -9.62 -26.14 -28.95
N PHE A 504 -9.60 -24.80 -29.01
CA PHE A 504 -10.16 -23.95 -27.96
C PHE A 504 -11.70 -23.91 -28.11
N PRO A 505 -12.47 -24.24 -27.06
CA PRO A 505 -13.91 -24.39 -27.19
C PRO A 505 -14.59 -23.04 -27.49
N GLN A 506 -15.73 -23.12 -28.18
CA GLN A 506 -16.58 -21.96 -28.38
C GLN A 506 -17.11 -21.47 -27.03
N LYS A 507 -17.03 -20.15 -26.82
CA LYS A 507 -17.50 -19.48 -25.61
C LYS A 507 -18.80 -18.73 -25.88
N LYS A 508 -19.43 -18.21 -24.82
CA LYS A 508 -20.63 -17.36 -24.94
C LYS A 508 -20.39 -16.14 -25.84
N TRP A 509 -19.17 -15.60 -25.81
CA TRP A 509 -18.73 -14.49 -26.65
C TRP A 509 -17.39 -14.85 -27.31
N ASN A 510 -17.17 -14.39 -28.53
CA ASN A 510 -15.89 -14.57 -29.22
C ASN A 510 -14.80 -13.74 -28.54
N ILE A 511 -13.59 -14.28 -28.51
CA ILE A 511 -12.39 -13.64 -27.97
C ILE A 511 -11.41 -13.50 -29.12
N ASN A 512 -10.70 -12.39 -29.19
CA ASN A 512 -9.61 -12.18 -30.15
C ASN A 512 -8.25 -11.91 -29.45
N SER A 513 -7.17 -11.88 -30.22
CA SER A 513 -5.82 -11.69 -29.70
C SER A 513 -5.58 -10.28 -29.14
N LEU A 514 -6.27 -9.26 -29.65
CA LEU A 514 -6.21 -7.90 -29.11
C LEU A 514 -6.71 -7.86 -27.66
N GLU A 515 -7.81 -8.55 -27.38
CA GLU A 515 -8.41 -8.64 -26.04
C GLU A 515 -7.55 -9.50 -25.08
N LEU A 516 -6.82 -10.49 -25.60
CA LEU A 516 -5.84 -11.24 -24.82
C LEU A 516 -4.64 -10.36 -24.44
N LEU A 517 -4.07 -9.63 -25.42
CA LEU A 517 -2.96 -8.69 -25.21
C LEU A 517 -3.34 -7.58 -24.21
N GLY A 518 -4.56 -7.07 -24.30
CA GLY A 518 -5.10 -5.98 -23.47
C GLY A 518 -5.69 -6.42 -22.12
N ASN A 519 -5.70 -7.71 -21.79
CA ASN A 519 -6.38 -8.25 -20.60
C ASN A 519 -7.86 -7.84 -20.51
N THR A 520 -8.56 -7.80 -21.63
CA THR A 520 -10.00 -7.50 -21.73
C THR A 520 -10.83 -8.68 -22.24
N SER A 521 -10.23 -9.87 -22.35
CA SER A 521 -10.87 -11.10 -22.86
C SER A 521 -11.88 -11.78 -21.93
N GLY A 522 -11.85 -11.48 -20.63
CA GLY A 522 -12.65 -12.20 -19.63
C GLY A 522 -12.13 -13.59 -19.25
N ILE A 523 -10.96 -14.02 -19.74
CA ILE A 523 -10.29 -15.25 -19.28
C ILE A 523 -9.83 -15.07 -17.83
N ARG A 524 -10.23 -15.98 -16.93
CA ARG A 524 -9.88 -15.89 -15.50
C ARG A 524 -8.39 -16.00 -15.23
N HIS A 525 -7.98 -15.56 -14.05
CA HIS A 525 -6.61 -15.72 -13.54
C HIS A 525 -6.52 -16.96 -12.62
N TYR A 526 -5.33 -17.18 -12.04
CA TYR A 526 -5.13 -18.19 -11.00
C TYR A 526 -6.04 -17.88 -9.80
N THR A 527 -6.72 -18.91 -9.28
CA THR A 527 -7.66 -18.76 -8.16
C THR A 527 -7.13 -19.33 -6.85
N ASP A 528 -6.16 -20.24 -6.93
CA ASP A 528 -5.56 -20.93 -5.78
C ASP A 528 -4.13 -21.44 -6.10
N ASN A 529 -3.57 -22.21 -5.17
CA ASN A 529 -2.26 -22.82 -5.31
C ASN A 529 -2.22 -23.97 -6.33
N GLU A 530 -3.34 -24.64 -6.61
CA GLU A 530 -3.40 -25.72 -7.60
C GLU A 530 -3.32 -25.17 -9.04
N ASP A 531 -3.84 -23.96 -9.25
CA ASP A 531 -3.61 -23.19 -10.46
C ASP A 531 -2.14 -22.72 -10.58
N PHE A 532 -1.52 -22.34 -9.46
CA PHE A 532 -0.19 -21.73 -9.45
C PHE A 532 0.98 -22.74 -9.48
N TYR A 533 0.77 -23.94 -8.94
CA TYR A 533 1.76 -25.02 -8.88
C TYR A 533 1.20 -26.28 -9.54
N ARG A 534 1.89 -26.77 -10.58
CA ARG A 534 1.44 -27.94 -11.37
C ARG A 534 2.57 -28.90 -11.67
N ASP A 535 2.39 -30.17 -11.32
CA ASP A 535 3.41 -31.20 -11.57
C ASP A 535 3.44 -31.68 -13.02
N LYS A 536 2.30 -31.58 -13.74
CA LYS A 536 2.17 -32.07 -15.13
C LYS A 536 3.06 -31.28 -16.09
N GLN A 537 3.88 -32.02 -16.84
CA GLN A 537 4.67 -31.48 -17.93
C GLN A 537 3.88 -31.32 -19.21
N TYR A 538 4.14 -30.21 -19.89
CA TYR A 538 3.48 -29.86 -21.16
C TYR A 538 4.51 -29.77 -22.27
N LYS A 539 4.22 -30.37 -23.42
CA LYS A 539 5.11 -30.35 -24.59
C LYS A 539 4.94 -29.10 -25.45
N SER A 540 3.77 -28.48 -25.38
CA SER A 540 3.41 -27.26 -26.10
C SER A 540 2.49 -26.38 -25.26
N VAL A 541 2.38 -25.11 -25.64
CA VAL A 541 1.43 -24.19 -24.98
C VAL A 541 -0.01 -24.58 -25.31
N THR A 542 -0.27 -25.04 -26.54
CA THR A 542 -1.59 -25.55 -26.93
C THR A 542 -2.05 -26.74 -26.09
N GLU A 543 -1.13 -27.56 -25.56
CA GLU A 543 -1.49 -28.60 -24.58
C GLU A 543 -1.83 -27.99 -23.21
N SER A 544 -1.10 -26.96 -22.77
CA SER A 544 -1.26 -26.39 -21.43
C SER A 544 -2.56 -25.63 -21.21
N ILE A 545 -3.23 -25.18 -22.28
CA ILE A 545 -4.53 -24.51 -22.15
C ILE A 545 -5.64 -25.44 -21.65
N GLU A 546 -5.46 -26.78 -21.67
CA GLU A 546 -6.42 -27.73 -21.08
C GLU A 546 -6.76 -27.38 -19.61
N THR A 547 -5.85 -26.69 -18.92
CA THR A 547 -5.96 -26.31 -17.52
C THR A 547 -7.07 -25.30 -17.23
N PHE A 548 -7.49 -24.52 -18.24
CA PHE A 548 -8.50 -23.48 -18.09
C PHE A 548 -9.45 -23.35 -19.29
N ARG A 549 -9.20 -24.04 -20.41
CA ARG A 549 -9.93 -23.82 -21.67
C ARG A 549 -11.42 -24.06 -21.54
N ASP A 550 -11.88 -24.85 -20.58
CA ASP A 550 -13.30 -25.18 -20.38
C ASP A 550 -14.02 -24.20 -19.44
N ASP A 551 -13.28 -23.28 -18.81
CA ASP A 551 -13.85 -22.32 -17.86
C ASP A 551 -14.71 -21.25 -18.52
N SER A 552 -15.70 -20.72 -17.80
CA SER A 552 -16.54 -19.62 -18.28
C SER A 552 -15.77 -18.29 -18.29
N LEU A 553 -16.14 -17.40 -19.20
CA LEU A 553 -15.64 -16.02 -19.19
C LEU A 553 -16.25 -15.25 -18.02
N LEU A 554 -15.43 -14.43 -17.38
CA LEU A 554 -15.85 -13.58 -16.25
C LEU A 554 -16.81 -12.47 -16.69
N PHE A 555 -16.64 -11.97 -17.91
CA PHE A 555 -17.43 -10.89 -18.51
C PHE A 555 -17.34 -10.95 -20.05
N GLU A 556 -18.15 -10.14 -20.73
CA GLU A 556 -18.08 -10.00 -22.18
C GLU A 556 -16.76 -9.33 -22.61
N PRO A 557 -16.02 -9.90 -23.57
CA PRO A 557 -14.77 -9.32 -24.05
C PRO A 557 -14.88 -7.83 -24.44
N GLY A 558 -13.86 -7.07 -24.03
CA GLY A 558 -13.79 -5.61 -24.18
C GLY A 558 -14.59 -4.80 -23.16
N THR A 559 -15.49 -5.39 -22.36
CA THR A 559 -16.34 -4.61 -21.43
C THR A 559 -15.69 -4.31 -20.08
N SER A 560 -14.62 -5.02 -19.71
CA SER A 560 -13.90 -4.83 -18.45
C SER A 560 -12.44 -5.23 -18.59
N PHE A 561 -11.60 -4.74 -17.69
CA PHE A 561 -10.20 -5.14 -17.57
C PHE A 561 -10.04 -6.14 -16.43
N TYR A 562 -9.35 -7.24 -16.71
CA TYR A 562 -8.97 -8.23 -15.70
C TYR A 562 -7.68 -8.92 -16.08
N TYR A 563 -6.63 -8.65 -15.32
CA TYR A 563 -5.29 -9.18 -15.55
C TYR A 563 -5.28 -10.70 -15.52
N SER A 564 -4.78 -11.35 -16.58
CA SER A 564 -4.88 -12.81 -16.73
C SER A 564 -3.63 -13.45 -17.34
N SER A 565 -2.89 -14.20 -16.51
CA SER A 565 -1.84 -15.10 -17.03
C SER A 565 -2.39 -16.20 -17.95
N TYR A 566 -3.60 -16.72 -17.70
CA TYR A 566 -4.19 -17.71 -18.61
C TYR A 566 -4.60 -17.09 -19.95
N GLY A 567 -4.99 -15.82 -19.98
CA GLY A 567 -5.16 -15.06 -21.23
C GLY A 567 -3.88 -15.03 -22.07
N PHE A 568 -2.73 -14.78 -21.43
CA PHE A 568 -1.43 -14.84 -22.11
C PHE A 568 -1.02 -16.26 -22.51
N ASN A 569 -1.38 -17.29 -21.76
CA ASN A 569 -1.16 -18.67 -22.18
C ASN A 569 -1.97 -19.01 -23.43
N LEU A 570 -3.23 -18.56 -23.52
CA LEU A 570 -4.02 -18.71 -24.75
C LEU A 570 -3.40 -17.94 -25.91
N LEU A 571 -2.86 -16.74 -25.67
CA LEU A 571 -2.11 -15.99 -26.69
C LEU A 571 -0.87 -16.76 -27.18
N GLY A 572 -0.18 -17.48 -26.30
CA GLY A 572 0.91 -18.37 -26.69
C GLY A 572 0.46 -19.52 -27.58
N ALA A 573 -0.71 -20.12 -27.33
CA ALA A 573 -1.30 -21.12 -28.23
C ALA A 573 -1.70 -20.51 -29.58
N VAL A 574 -2.20 -19.27 -29.60
CA VAL A 574 -2.44 -18.52 -30.84
C VAL A 574 -1.15 -18.31 -31.63
N ILE A 575 -0.03 -17.98 -30.96
CA ILE A 575 1.28 -17.87 -31.60
C ILE A 575 1.71 -19.20 -32.22
N GLU A 576 1.51 -20.33 -31.55
CA GLU A 576 1.80 -21.66 -32.13
C GLU A 576 0.98 -21.90 -33.39
N GLY A 577 -0.33 -21.66 -33.33
CA GLY A 577 -1.24 -21.85 -34.46
C GLY A 577 -0.94 -20.93 -35.65
N ALA A 578 -0.69 -19.64 -35.40
CA ALA A 578 -0.42 -18.65 -36.43
C ALA A 578 0.97 -18.80 -37.08
N SER A 579 1.97 -19.25 -36.30
CA SER A 579 3.33 -19.45 -36.80
C SER A 579 3.56 -20.82 -37.43
N GLY A 580 2.81 -21.84 -37.01
CA GLY A 580 3.09 -23.25 -37.29
C GLY A 580 4.31 -23.81 -36.55
N MET A 581 4.85 -23.08 -35.57
CA MET A 581 6.02 -23.45 -34.77
C MET A 581 5.63 -23.69 -33.31
N ASN A 582 6.42 -24.48 -32.57
CA ASN A 582 6.30 -24.51 -31.11
C ASN A 582 6.59 -23.11 -30.53
N TYR A 583 5.89 -22.72 -29.46
CA TYR A 583 5.98 -21.37 -28.91
C TYR A 583 7.43 -20.99 -28.55
N LEU A 584 8.18 -21.89 -27.91
CA LEU A 584 9.56 -21.63 -27.51
C LEU A 584 10.50 -21.51 -28.72
N ASP A 585 10.28 -22.30 -29.77
CA ASP A 585 11.06 -22.23 -31.02
C ASP A 585 10.78 -20.95 -31.80
N TYR A 586 9.52 -20.51 -31.81
CA TYR A 586 9.14 -19.22 -32.40
C TYR A 586 9.80 -18.07 -31.65
N LEU A 587 9.71 -18.07 -30.31
CA LEU A 587 10.33 -17.07 -29.46
C LEU A 587 11.87 -17.05 -29.64
N GLN A 588 12.49 -18.22 -29.70
CA GLN A 588 13.93 -18.37 -29.94
C GLN A 588 14.35 -17.71 -31.25
N SER A 589 13.66 -18.03 -32.34
CA SER A 589 14.07 -17.66 -33.69
C SER A 589 13.74 -16.22 -34.06
N ASN A 590 12.68 -15.65 -33.47
CA ASN A 590 12.12 -14.37 -33.90
C ASN A 590 12.32 -13.24 -32.89
N ILE A 591 12.61 -13.57 -31.62
CA ILE A 591 12.79 -12.59 -30.54
C ILE A 591 14.17 -12.75 -29.89
N ILE A 592 14.46 -13.91 -29.30
CA ILE A 592 15.68 -14.13 -28.47
C ILE A 592 16.96 -14.00 -29.30
N VAL A 593 17.07 -14.71 -30.43
CA VAL A 593 18.26 -14.66 -31.29
C VAL A 593 18.44 -13.28 -31.93
N PRO A 594 17.40 -12.65 -32.54
CA PRO A 594 17.53 -11.30 -33.08
C PRO A 594 17.91 -10.24 -32.04
N SER A 595 17.41 -10.36 -30.81
CA SER A 595 17.79 -9.49 -29.68
C SER A 595 19.09 -9.90 -28.97
N GLN A 596 19.80 -10.93 -29.45
CA GLN A 596 21.06 -11.41 -28.88
C GLN A 596 20.98 -11.81 -27.39
N MET A 597 19.83 -12.36 -26.98
CA MET A 597 19.54 -12.76 -25.60
C MET A 597 20.10 -14.16 -25.28
N LYS A 598 21.42 -14.24 -25.11
CA LYS A 598 22.18 -15.51 -25.02
C LYS A 598 21.74 -16.45 -23.89
N TYR A 599 21.30 -15.89 -22.77
CA TYR A 599 20.96 -16.60 -21.52
C TYR A 599 19.45 -16.68 -21.28
N THR A 600 18.64 -16.46 -22.32
CA THR A 600 17.17 -16.47 -22.25
C THR A 600 16.59 -17.75 -22.84
N TYR A 601 15.69 -18.40 -22.10
CA TYR A 601 15.06 -19.66 -22.51
C TYR A 601 13.76 -19.94 -21.74
N GLY A 602 12.93 -20.85 -22.24
CA GLY A 602 11.78 -21.38 -21.50
C GLY A 602 12.21 -22.33 -20.39
N ALA A 603 11.75 -22.10 -19.16
CA ALA A 603 12.06 -22.94 -18.02
C ALA A 603 11.69 -24.40 -18.30
N ARG A 604 12.63 -25.31 -18.14
CA ARG A 604 12.41 -26.75 -18.31
C ARG A 604 12.10 -27.35 -16.96
N ALA A 605 11.13 -28.24 -16.91
CA ALA A 605 10.86 -28.92 -15.67
C ALA A 605 11.89 -29.99 -15.33
N ASN A 606 12.10 -30.17 -14.03
CA ASN A 606 12.95 -31.20 -13.44
C ASN A 606 14.39 -31.18 -13.97
N LYS A 607 14.81 -30.06 -14.56
CA LYS A 607 16.17 -29.81 -15.03
C LYS A 607 16.41 -28.31 -15.18
N LYS A 608 16.93 -27.70 -14.11
CA LYS A 608 17.58 -26.39 -14.21
C LYS A 608 18.75 -26.48 -15.18
N ILE A 609 18.94 -25.45 -15.99
CA ILE A 609 20.17 -25.32 -16.78
C ILE A 609 21.30 -24.98 -15.79
N GLU A 610 22.50 -25.49 -16.09
CA GLU A 610 23.69 -25.21 -15.29
C GLU A 610 23.84 -23.68 -15.10
N ASN A 611 24.07 -23.26 -13.85
CA ASN A 611 24.18 -21.85 -13.41
C ASN A 611 22.86 -21.04 -13.30
N GLU A 612 21.67 -21.62 -13.50
CA GLU A 612 20.41 -20.96 -13.09
C GLU A 612 20.39 -20.71 -11.57
N SER A 613 19.88 -19.55 -11.17
CA SER A 613 19.74 -19.17 -9.76
C SER A 613 18.85 -20.16 -8.97
N GLU A 614 19.20 -20.36 -7.71
CA GLU A 614 18.32 -20.92 -6.71
C GLU A 614 17.41 -19.83 -6.16
N TYR A 615 16.16 -20.20 -5.85
CA TYR A 615 15.13 -19.25 -5.45
C TYR A 615 14.78 -19.43 -3.99
N TYR A 616 14.44 -18.35 -3.30
CA TYR A 616 14.21 -18.36 -1.86
C TYR A 616 12.88 -17.69 -1.55
N PHE A 617 12.11 -18.31 -0.66
CA PHE A 617 11.06 -17.61 0.06
C PHE A 617 11.72 -16.78 1.16
N LEU A 618 11.26 -15.54 1.34
CA LEU A 618 11.48 -14.81 2.57
C LEU A 618 10.35 -15.18 3.54
N LYS A 619 10.74 -15.74 4.68
CA LYS A 619 9.82 -16.24 5.69
C LYS A 619 10.41 -15.95 7.05
N ASP A 620 9.73 -15.19 7.88
CA ASP A 620 10.14 -14.97 9.27
C ASP A 620 11.60 -14.51 9.42
N ILE A 621 12.04 -13.53 8.60
CA ILE A 621 13.44 -13.07 8.46
C ILE A 621 14.46 -14.17 8.06
N GLN A 622 13.98 -15.35 7.66
CA GLN A 622 14.77 -16.47 7.17
C GLN A 622 14.58 -16.63 5.66
N ARG A 623 15.65 -17.05 5.00
CA ARG A 623 15.66 -17.37 3.58
C ARG A 623 15.50 -18.88 3.47
N VAL A 624 14.37 -19.33 2.93
CA VAL A 624 14.07 -20.75 2.75
C VAL A 624 14.13 -21.08 1.28
N LYS A 625 14.98 -22.02 0.89
CA LYS A 625 15.10 -22.46 -0.49
C LYS A 625 13.76 -23.00 -1.01
N SER A 626 13.34 -22.47 -2.16
CA SER A 626 12.10 -22.83 -2.85
C SER A 626 12.23 -24.21 -3.48
N PRO A 627 11.19 -25.06 -3.42
CA PRO A 627 11.20 -26.33 -4.13
C PRO A 627 11.30 -26.12 -5.64
N GLU A 628 11.68 -27.16 -6.37
CA GLU A 628 11.60 -27.12 -7.83
C GLU A 628 10.14 -26.95 -8.26
N ASP A 629 9.93 -26.03 -9.19
CA ASP A 629 8.61 -25.71 -9.75
C ASP A 629 8.65 -25.91 -11.27
N ASN A 630 7.56 -26.44 -11.80
CA ASN A 630 7.34 -26.65 -13.20
C ASN A 630 6.58 -25.45 -13.79
N LEU A 631 7.23 -24.75 -14.73
CA LEU A 631 6.65 -23.57 -15.37
C LEU A 631 6.21 -23.83 -16.81
N SER A 632 6.26 -25.08 -17.30
CA SER A 632 5.97 -25.39 -18.71
C SER A 632 4.55 -25.02 -19.11
N TYR A 633 3.61 -25.10 -18.16
CA TYR A 633 2.22 -24.75 -18.40
C TYR A 633 1.99 -23.25 -18.61
N LYS A 634 2.94 -22.41 -18.18
CA LYS A 634 2.85 -20.95 -18.16
C LYS A 634 4.01 -20.25 -18.86
N TRP A 635 4.71 -20.89 -19.81
CA TRP A 635 5.79 -20.23 -20.57
C TRP A 635 5.42 -18.83 -21.07
N PRO A 636 4.28 -18.61 -21.75
CA PRO A 636 3.95 -17.29 -22.29
C PRO A 636 3.68 -16.21 -21.25
N SER A 637 3.23 -16.62 -20.07
CA SER A 637 2.76 -15.69 -19.04
C SER A 637 3.67 -15.56 -17.83
N GLY A 638 4.60 -16.49 -17.62
CA GLY A 638 5.33 -16.63 -16.36
C GLY A 638 6.55 -17.54 -16.35
N GLY A 639 6.83 -18.25 -17.45
CA GLY A 639 7.76 -19.39 -17.46
C GLY A 639 9.08 -19.15 -18.19
N ILE A 640 9.42 -17.93 -18.54
CA ILE A 640 10.73 -17.60 -19.15
C ILE A 640 11.79 -17.37 -18.06
N VAL A 641 13.02 -17.72 -18.39
CA VAL A 641 14.25 -17.45 -17.63
C VAL A 641 15.14 -16.54 -18.48
N SER A 642 15.81 -15.56 -17.88
CA SER A 642 16.67 -14.57 -18.55
C SER A 642 17.74 -14.03 -17.61
N THR A 643 18.64 -13.18 -18.12
CA THR A 643 19.48 -12.29 -17.31
C THR A 643 18.99 -10.85 -17.41
N ALA A 644 19.41 -9.98 -16.49
CA ALA A 644 19.07 -8.57 -16.55
C ALA A 644 19.60 -7.93 -17.85
N GLU A 645 20.81 -8.30 -18.25
CA GLU A 645 21.46 -7.81 -19.48
C GLU A 645 20.72 -8.24 -20.75
N ASP A 646 20.23 -9.48 -20.83
CA ASP A 646 19.44 -9.93 -21.97
C ASP A 646 18.13 -9.15 -22.10
N LEU A 647 17.48 -8.82 -20.98
CA LEU A 647 16.28 -7.96 -21.01
C LEU A 647 16.62 -6.52 -21.44
N ILE A 648 17.81 -6.01 -21.12
CA ILE A 648 18.29 -4.75 -21.68
C ILE A 648 18.46 -4.83 -23.19
N LYS A 649 19.02 -5.93 -23.72
CA LYS A 649 19.16 -6.14 -25.17
C LYS A 649 17.81 -6.23 -25.86
N PHE A 650 16.84 -6.92 -25.25
CA PHE A 650 15.45 -6.95 -25.72
C PHE A 650 14.81 -5.56 -25.78
N GLY A 651 14.86 -4.80 -24.69
CA GLY A 651 14.32 -3.43 -24.66
C GLY A 651 15.02 -2.49 -25.63
N THR A 652 16.35 -2.62 -25.78
CA THR A 652 17.13 -1.83 -26.74
C THR A 652 16.78 -2.18 -28.19
N ALA A 653 16.62 -3.48 -28.50
CA ALA A 653 16.18 -3.94 -29.82
C ALA A 653 14.78 -3.43 -30.18
N LEU A 654 13.88 -3.29 -29.20
CA LEU A 654 12.56 -2.66 -29.40
C LEU A 654 12.69 -1.17 -29.73
N LEU A 655 13.49 -0.41 -28.96
CA LEU A 655 13.69 1.03 -29.17
C LEU A 655 14.34 1.33 -30.53
N ASN A 656 15.27 0.49 -30.97
CA ASN A 656 15.96 0.64 -32.25
C ASN A 656 15.09 0.26 -33.44
N GLY A 657 14.06 -0.56 -33.23
CA GLY A 657 13.21 -1.12 -34.28
C GLY A 657 13.78 -2.39 -34.93
N ASP A 658 14.63 -3.13 -34.20
CA ASP A 658 15.31 -4.33 -34.71
C ASP A 658 14.38 -5.56 -34.77
N ILE A 659 13.38 -5.61 -33.88
CA ILE A 659 12.45 -6.76 -33.76
C ILE A 659 10.99 -6.42 -34.07
N LEU A 660 10.59 -5.16 -33.90
CA LEU A 660 9.31 -4.59 -34.33
C LEU A 660 9.57 -3.27 -35.06
N LYS A 661 8.74 -2.93 -36.05
CA LYS A 661 8.79 -1.60 -36.69
C LYS A 661 8.40 -0.52 -35.68
N LYS A 662 8.90 0.70 -35.90
CA LYS A 662 8.65 1.84 -35.01
C LYS A 662 7.16 2.16 -34.88
N GLU A 663 6.39 1.98 -35.95
CA GLU A 663 4.95 2.20 -35.97
C GLU A 663 4.22 1.18 -35.09
N THR A 664 4.64 -0.09 -35.13
CA THR A 664 4.09 -1.16 -34.28
C THR A 664 4.49 -0.97 -32.82
N PHE A 665 5.71 -0.49 -32.56
CA PHE A 665 6.15 -0.13 -31.20
C PHE A 665 5.26 0.94 -30.57
N GLN A 666 4.74 1.91 -31.34
CA GLN A 666 3.82 2.94 -30.81
C GLN A 666 2.54 2.33 -30.21
N LEU A 667 2.11 1.15 -30.66
CA LEU A 667 0.96 0.45 -30.09
C LEU A 667 1.21 0.03 -28.64
N LEU A 668 2.46 -0.20 -28.24
CA LEU A 668 2.83 -0.54 -26.87
C LEU A 668 2.72 0.66 -25.92
N LEU A 669 2.77 1.88 -26.45
CA LEU A 669 2.72 3.12 -25.67
C LEU A 669 1.27 3.59 -25.38
N THR A 670 0.29 2.94 -26.01
CA THR A 670 -1.11 3.35 -25.92
C THR A 670 -1.92 2.36 -25.08
N THR A 671 -2.43 2.84 -23.95
CA THR A 671 -3.32 2.08 -23.08
C THR A 671 -4.59 1.66 -23.80
N GLN A 672 -5.00 0.41 -23.61
CA GLN A 672 -6.28 -0.09 -24.10
C GLN A 672 -7.42 0.53 -23.31
N THR A 673 -8.55 0.75 -23.97
CA THR A 673 -9.79 1.21 -23.34
C THR A 673 -10.86 0.12 -23.39
N THR A 674 -11.71 0.08 -22.38
CA THR A 674 -12.92 -0.75 -22.44
C THR A 674 -13.92 -0.18 -23.45
N LYS A 675 -14.94 -0.96 -23.82
CA LYS A 675 -16.09 -0.50 -24.62
C LYS A 675 -16.84 0.68 -23.98
N THR A 676 -16.66 0.92 -22.67
CA THR A 676 -17.21 2.06 -21.93
C THR A 676 -16.24 3.25 -21.84
N ASN A 677 -15.16 3.25 -22.62
CA ASN A 677 -14.10 4.27 -22.65
C ASN A 677 -13.34 4.44 -21.33
N GLU A 678 -13.28 3.39 -20.50
CA GLU A 678 -12.43 3.40 -19.30
C GLU A 678 -11.00 2.98 -19.68
N SER A 679 -10.02 3.80 -19.32
CA SER A 679 -8.60 3.48 -19.47
C SER A 679 -8.22 2.33 -18.53
N THR A 680 -7.48 1.35 -19.05
CA THR A 680 -7.08 0.16 -18.28
C THR A 680 -5.73 0.27 -17.58
N GLY A 681 -4.95 1.32 -17.88
CA GLY A 681 -3.53 1.43 -17.50
C GLY A 681 -2.61 0.38 -18.14
N TYR A 682 -3.15 -0.45 -19.05
CA TYR A 682 -2.45 -1.57 -19.68
C TYR A 682 -2.57 -1.46 -21.21
N SER A 683 -1.45 -1.59 -21.92
CA SER A 683 -1.42 -1.65 -23.38
C SER A 683 -1.46 -3.11 -23.85
N LEU A 684 -0.65 -3.46 -24.84
CA LEU A 684 -0.55 -4.81 -25.38
C LEU A 684 0.54 -5.56 -24.62
N GLY A 685 0.23 -6.07 -23.43
CA GLY A 685 1.20 -6.80 -22.60
C GLY A 685 2.19 -5.95 -21.80
N TRP A 686 1.92 -4.65 -21.65
CA TRP A 686 2.71 -3.71 -20.86
C TRP A 686 1.81 -2.83 -20.01
N PHE A 687 2.28 -2.44 -18.82
CA PHE A 687 1.71 -1.30 -18.11
C PHE A 687 2.26 -0.01 -18.72
N VAL A 688 1.43 1.03 -18.77
CA VAL A 688 1.80 2.37 -19.23
C VAL A 688 1.66 3.33 -18.06
N ASP A 689 2.73 4.03 -17.74
CA ASP A 689 2.79 5.01 -16.66
C ASP A 689 3.58 6.24 -17.15
N THR A 690 3.66 7.28 -16.32
CA THR A 690 4.52 8.44 -16.55
C THR A 690 5.55 8.59 -15.44
N ASP A 691 6.76 9.02 -15.78
CA ASP A 691 7.77 9.39 -14.79
C ASP A 691 7.41 10.67 -14.03
N SER A 692 8.30 11.13 -13.14
CA SER A 692 8.13 12.33 -12.34
C SER A 692 8.02 13.63 -13.16
N GLU A 693 8.43 13.61 -14.43
CA GLU A 693 8.37 14.73 -15.38
C GLU A 693 7.15 14.64 -16.31
N GLY A 694 6.36 13.56 -16.21
CA GLY A 694 5.19 13.31 -17.04
C GLY A 694 5.48 12.60 -18.36
N GLU A 695 6.70 12.08 -18.55
CA GLU A 695 7.09 11.36 -19.77
C GLU A 695 6.64 9.90 -19.72
N ILE A 696 6.13 9.39 -20.84
CA ILE A 696 5.59 8.03 -20.93
C ILE A 696 6.72 7.00 -20.73
N MET A 697 6.43 6.04 -19.87
CA MET A 697 7.19 4.80 -19.70
C MET A 697 6.29 3.59 -19.90
N ILE A 698 6.86 2.52 -20.46
CA ILE A 698 6.22 1.20 -20.45
C ILE A 698 7.01 0.27 -19.55
N HIS A 699 6.31 -0.56 -18.81
CA HIS A 699 6.96 -1.48 -17.88
C HIS A 699 6.16 -2.75 -17.66
N HIS A 700 6.83 -3.75 -17.12
CA HIS A 700 6.17 -4.90 -16.55
C HIS A 700 6.98 -5.41 -15.35
N SER A 701 6.28 -5.75 -14.27
CA SER A 701 6.86 -6.49 -13.15
C SER A 701 6.43 -7.95 -13.20
N GLY A 702 7.34 -8.84 -12.82
CA GLY A 702 7.08 -10.25 -12.69
C GLY A 702 7.28 -10.65 -11.24
N THR A 703 6.22 -11.13 -10.61
CA THR A 703 6.25 -11.52 -9.20
C THR A 703 5.81 -12.98 -9.06
N ALA A 704 6.60 -13.74 -8.33
CA ALA A 704 6.26 -15.05 -7.79
C ALA A 704 6.65 -15.08 -6.31
N PRO A 705 6.15 -16.05 -5.52
CA PRO A 705 6.47 -16.11 -4.09
C PRO A 705 7.97 -16.22 -3.76
N SER A 706 8.82 -16.73 -4.68
CA SER A 706 10.26 -16.90 -4.46
C SER A 706 11.17 -16.19 -5.47
N TYR A 707 10.65 -15.35 -6.36
CA TYR A 707 11.45 -14.56 -7.30
C TYR A 707 10.69 -13.34 -7.82
N SER A 708 11.43 -12.29 -8.17
CA SER A 708 10.88 -11.04 -8.69
C SER A 708 11.75 -10.48 -9.83
N SER A 709 11.12 -9.70 -10.70
CA SER A 709 11.73 -9.20 -11.93
C SER A 709 11.02 -7.95 -12.43
N HIS A 710 11.77 -7.03 -13.03
CA HIS A 710 11.25 -5.76 -13.51
C HIS A 710 11.95 -5.39 -14.81
N LEU A 711 11.17 -4.92 -15.78
CA LEU A 711 11.64 -4.34 -17.03
C LEU A 711 10.93 -3.01 -17.25
N LEU A 712 11.69 -1.93 -17.39
CA LEU A 712 11.20 -0.59 -17.62
C LEU A 712 11.87 -0.03 -18.88
N ILE A 713 11.08 0.61 -19.73
CA ILE A 713 11.54 1.24 -20.98
C ILE A 713 11.00 2.67 -21.00
N TYR A 714 11.92 3.63 -21.15
CA TYR A 714 11.63 5.07 -21.28
C TYR A 714 11.96 5.49 -22.71
N PRO A 715 11.01 5.48 -23.65
CA PRO A 715 11.32 5.61 -25.07
C PRO A 715 11.93 6.96 -25.44
N LYS A 716 11.41 8.04 -24.87
CA LYS A 716 11.92 9.40 -25.15
C LYS A 716 13.32 9.63 -24.59
N LYS A 717 13.59 9.09 -23.40
CA LYS A 717 14.90 9.16 -22.73
C LYS A 717 15.91 8.16 -23.30
N ASN A 718 15.44 7.19 -24.11
CA ASN A 718 16.22 6.08 -24.63
C ASN A 718 16.95 5.30 -23.51
N ILE A 719 16.22 5.02 -22.43
CA ILE A 719 16.69 4.31 -21.24
C ILE A 719 15.92 3.00 -21.09
N VAL A 720 16.64 1.92 -20.79
CA VAL A 720 16.06 0.64 -20.39
C VAL A 720 16.67 0.22 -19.06
N ILE A 721 15.82 -0.21 -18.11
CA ILE A 721 16.24 -0.68 -16.79
C ILE A 721 15.69 -2.09 -16.60
N SER A 722 16.55 -3.00 -16.14
CA SER A 722 16.18 -4.37 -15.80
C SER A 722 16.73 -4.73 -14.42
N TYR A 723 15.85 -5.24 -13.56
CA TYR A 723 16.21 -5.71 -12.22
C TYR A 723 15.60 -7.09 -11.96
N LEU A 724 16.43 -8.06 -11.55
CA LEU A 724 16.03 -9.43 -11.26
C LEU A 724 16.48 -9.82 -9.85
N ALA A 725 15.66 -10.54 -9.09
CA ALA A 725 16.02 -11.04 -7.77
C ALA A 725 15.54 -12.48 -7.56
N ASN A 726 16.32 -13.28 -6.83
CA ASN A 726 15.97 -14.67 -6.48
C ASN A 726 15.17 -14.78 -5.18
N THR A 727 14.35 -13.79 -4.92
CA THR A 727 13.35 -13.75 -3.85
C THR A 727 12.12 -12.94 -4.29
N GLY A 728 10.97 -13.23 -3.66
CA GLY A 728 9.64 -12.84 -4.11
C GLY A 728 9.05 -11.54 -3.53
N THR A 729 7.73 -11.59 -3.30
CA THR A 729 6.77 -10.48 -3.06
C THR A 729 7.18 -9.37 -2.09
N ASP A 730 8.13 -9.62 -1.18
CA ASP A 730 8.52 -8.67 -0.12
C ASP A 730 9.68 -7.74 -0.52
N THR A 731 10.18 -7.85 -1.76
CA THR A 731 11.38 -7.13 -2.25
C THR A 731 11.15 -6.46 -3.61
N TYR A 732 9.97 -5.88 -3.81
CA TYR A 732 9.52 -5.31 -5.08
C TYR A 732 10.37 -4.10 -5.48
N PHE A 733 11.03 -4.14 -6.65
CA PHE A 733 11.71 -2.99 -7.23
C PHE A 733 10.64 -1.96 -7.63
N ASP A 734 10.43 -1.00 -6.74
CA ASP A 734 9.37 -0.02 -6.88
C ASP A 734 9.74 1.10 -7.86
N LYS A 735 8.73 1.89 -8.22
CA LYS A 735 8.88 3.04 -9.11
C LYS A 735 9.83 4.08 -8.49
N ASP A 736 9.80 4.26 -7.17
CA ASP A 736 10.67 5.20 -6.46
C ASP A 736 12.16 4.85 -6.63
N LEU A 737 12.51 3.57 -6.62
CA LEU A 737 13.86 3.11 -6.88
C LEU A 737 14.26 3.32 -8.34
N ALA A 738 13.35 3.09 -9.28
CA ALA A 738 13.58 3.38 -10.70
C ALA A 738 13.80 4.88 -10.95
N ASP A 739 12.96 5.73 -10.36
CA ASP A 739 13.04 7.19 -10.46
C ASP A 739 14.36 7.69 -9.88
N GLN A 740 14.81 7.17 -8.73
CA GLN A 740 16.14 7.49 -8.18
C GLN A 740 17.28 7.12 -9.12
N ILE A 741 17.21 5.97 -9.79
CA ILE A 741 18.22 5.56 -10.78
C ILE A 741 18.23 6.55 -11.95
N ILE A 742 17.06 6.96 -12.43
CA ILE A 742 16.93 7.93 -13.52
C ILE A 742 17.48 9.29 -13.10
N GLU A 743 17.10 9.80 -11.94
CA GLU A 743 17.61 11.08 -11.42
C GLU A 743 19.15 11.07 -11.34
N ILE A 744 19.74 9.95 -10.89
CA ILE A 744 21.20 9.81 -10.85
C ILE A 744 21.80 9.80 -12.27
N ILE A 745 21.16 9.12 -13.23
CA ILE A 745 21.61 9.09 -14.64
C ILE A 745 21.52 10.47 -15.28
N GLU A 746 20.43 11.20 -15.04
CA GLU A 746 20.18 12.51 -15.65
C GLU A 746 20.97 13.64 -14.99
N SER A 747 21.46 13.44 -13.76
CA SER A 747 22.38 14.37 -13.08
C SER A 747 23.81 14.41 -13.66
N ARG A 748 24.09 13.65 -14.74
CA ARG A 748 25.41 13.50 -15.37
C ARG A 748 25.90 14.72 -16.12
#